data_AF-A0A7V3M5G5-F1
#
_entry.id   AF-A0A7V3M5G5-F1
#
_cell.length_a   1.000
_cell.length_b   1.000
_cell.length_c   1.000
_cell.angle_alpha   90.00
_cell.angle_beta   90.00
_cell.angle_gamma   90.00
#
_symmetry.space_group_name_H-M   'P 1'
#
loop_
_entity.id
_entity.type
_entity.pdbx_description
1 polymer ?
#
loop_
_entity_poly.entity_id
_entity_poly.type
_entity_poly.pdbx_seq_one_letter_code
_entity_poly.pdbx_strand_id
1 'polypeptide(L)'
;MIAEIGAFAAVLALMLSLAQGVIGLAASSRDSRAEAAAAIAQSAAAMTLLAFLCLIALFVRSDFTVATVAANSHVDKPLIYKIAGAWGNHEGSMLLWCLVSALFGAIYASTRGKQSLGLWSRTVGVQGLVTAGALVYTLFLSNPFARLDPAPMQGAGLNPLLQDPALAAHPPMLYLGYVGMSIPFSLAIAALIEGKADQAWARALRPWTLLAWTCLTLGIALGSYWAYYELGWGGWWFWDPVENASFMPWLVAAALVHSAIVTERRGSLASWTILLSIIGFGLALLGTFLVRSGVLTSVHAFAVDPQRGIAVLVLLALAMGAGFGLYAWRAPRLAQPSGFAAISRESMLVWNNFGLAVAAGVVLIGTLYPLLVEAAGGGLISVGPPFFNLTVAPLLAALFLLLPLGPMLTWRIGDVRPAFVRLAPAAALALLTLIVALATTGWRAVPAIGLAIGVWLMAGGLVYLWTRVQRGDGPPMAKLAVLPLAVWSMTIAHIGAGVLTIGAVTETGFRSEQAVALAPGQGVQFAGRRITLLEVGERDGANYTATRASFRVDHSTGAQRVSAERRIYPTAPAPTTEVGILSGLDGDLYIALGEPVRNGGGAWAVRLYHNPLVHFIFAGALMMALGGALSLVALARRRRGAA
;
A
#
# COMPACT_ATOMS: atom_id res chain seq x y z
N MET A 1 10.58 -4.21 -34.94
CA MET A 1 9.40 -3.34 -35.16
C MET A 1 8.55 -3.13 -33.90
N ILE A 2 8.30 -4.14 -33.05
CA ILE A 2 7.48 -3.94 -31.83
C ILE A 2 8.11 -2.91 -30.89
N ALA A 3 9.43 -2.97 -30.68
CA ALA A 3 10.15 -2.02 -29.84
C ALA A 3 10.04 -0.59 -30.36
N GLU A 4 10.16 -0.41 -31.68
CA GLU A 4 10.06 0.89 -32.35
C GLU A 4 8.65 1.47 -32.26
N ILE A 5 7.61 0.63 -32.41
CA ILE A 5 6.20 1.05 -32.21
C ILE A 5 5.98 1.47 -30.76
N GLY A 6 6.48 0.68 -29.80
CA GLY A 6 6.35 1.00 -28.37
C GLY A 6 7.04 2.31 -28.00
N ALA A 7 8.27 2.51 -28.49
CA ALA A 7 9.01 3.75 -28.31
C ALA A 7 8.30 4.96 -28.95
N PHE A 8 7.83 4.82 -30.19
CA PHE A 8 7.08 5.86 -30.87
C PHE A 8 5.79 6.23 -30.12
N ALA A 9 5.03 5.23 -29.67
CA ALA A 9 3.80 5.44 -28.89
C ALA A 9 4.09 6.16 -27.57
N ALA A 10 5.19 5.83 -26.88
CA ALA A 10 5.59 6.51 -25.65
C ALA A 10 6.01 7.98 -25.90
N VAL A 11 6.73 8.26 -26.99
CA VAL A 11 7.07 9.63 -27.40
C VAL A 11 5.82 10.44 -27.76
N LEU A 12 4.88 9.84 -28.49
CA LEU A 12 3.62 10.49 -28.83
C LEU A 12 2.77 10.74 -27.56
N ALA A 13 2.75 9.81 -26.62
CA ALA A 13 2.12 10.00 -25.31
C ALA A 13 2.73 11.18 -24.53
N LEU A 14 4.05 11.38 -24.62
CA LEU A 14 4.72 12.53 -24.01
C LEU A 14 4.25 13.84 -24.65
N MET A 15 4.26 13.92 -25.97
CA MET A 15 3.80 15.12 -26.70
C MET A 15 2.34 15.45 -26.37
N LEU A 16 1.47 14.43 -26.34
CA LEU A 16 0.07 14.57 -25.96
C LEU A 16 -0.09 14.99 -24.50
N SER A 17 0.70 14.46 -23.57
CA SER A 17 0.64 14.83 -22.15
C SER A 17 1.08 16.28 -21.91
N LEU A 18 2.10 16.75 -22.65
CA LEU A 18 2.50 18.16 -22.64
C LEU A 18 1.39 19.06 -23.20
N ALA A 19 0.79 18.68 -24.34
CA ALA A 19 -0.32 19.41 -24.93
C ALA A 19 -1.55 19.44 -24.00
N GLN A 20 -1.90 18.31 -23.37
CA GLN A 20 -2.92 18.21 -22.34
C GLN A 20 -2.64 19.19 -21.20
N GLY A 21 -1.39 19.26 -20.75
CA GLY A 21 -0.96 20.15 -19.68
C GLY A 21 -1.15 21.62 -20.01
N VAL A 22 -0.62 22.05 -21.14
CA VAL A 22 -0.69 23.44 -21.60
C VAL A 22 -2.15 23.85 -21.87
N ILE A 23 -2.89 23.05 -22.65
CA ILE A 23 -4.26 23.37 -23.05
C ILE A 23 -5.20 23.35 -21.84
N GLY A 24 -5.07 22.35 -20.95
CA GLY A 24 -5.92 22.25 -19.75
C GLY A 24 -5.69 23.37 -18.74
N LEU A 25 -4.46 23.84 -18.59
CA LEU A 25 -4.17 25.00 -17.72
C LEU A 25 -4.60 26.34 -18.35
N ALA A 26 -4.48 26.47 -19.67
CA ALA A 26 -4.87 27.67 -20.41
C ALA A 26 -6.38 27.78 -20.62
N ALA A 27 -7.12 26.69 -20.51
CA ALA A 27 -8.57 26.67 -20.70
C ALA A 27 -9.28 27.55 -19.66
N SER A 28 -10.13 28.46 -20.16
CA SER A 28 -10.99 29.32 -19.33
C SER A 28 -12.43 28.79 -19.30
N SER A 29 -13.30 29.43 -18.51
CA SER A 29 -14.65 28.96 -18.18
C SER A 29 -15.66 28.84 -19.35
N ARG A 30 -15.25 29.05 -20.61
CA ARG A 30 -16.12 29.02 -21.79
C ARG A 30 -15.51 28.34 -23.04
N ASP A 31 -14.50 27.48 -22.87
CA ASP A 31 -13.60 27.15 -23.98
C ASP A 31 -13.72 25.69 -24.47
N SER A 32 -13.81 25.49 -25.79
CA SER A 32 -13.66 24.19 -26.47
C SER A 32 -12.29 23.55 -26.18
N ARG A 33 -11.30 24.36 -25.77
CA ARG A 33 -10.01 23.87 -25.25
C ARG A 33 -10.16 22.92 -24.06
N ALA A 34 -11.17 23.09 -23.21
CA ALA A 34 -11.36 22.22 -22.05
C ALA A 34 -11.74 20.79 -22.49
N GLU A 35 -12.59 20.67 -23.51
CA GLU A 35 -12.96 19.39 -24.13
C GLU A 35 -11.78 18.81 -24.94
N ALA A 36 -11.03 19.65 -25.64
CA ALA A 36 -9.82 19.24 -26.34
C ALA A 36 -8.79 18.64 -25.36
N ALA A 37 -8.54 19.27 -24.21
CA ALA A 37 -7.63 18.74 -23.18
C ALA A 37 -8.08 17.35 -22.69
N ALA A 38 -9.40 17.13 -22.55
CA ALA A 38 -9.94 15.84 -22.15
C ALA A 38 -9.78 14.76 -23.23
N ALA A 39 -10.00 15.11 -24.51
CA ALA A 39 -9.75 14.21 -25.63
C ALA A 39 -8.25 13.86 -25.74
N ILE A 40 -7.37 14.85 -25.58
CA ILE A 40 -5.92 14.64 -25.59
C ILE A 40 -5.50 13.71 -24.44
N ALA A 41 -6.09 13.85 -23.24
CA ALA A 41 -5.82 12.95 -22.12
C ALA A 41 -6.16 11.49 -22.45
N GLN A 42 -7.29 11.25 -23.13
CA GLN A 42 -7.70 9.91 -23.57
C GLN A 42 -6.74 9.36 -24.63
N SER A 43 -6.32 10.20 -25.59
CA SER A 43 -5.32 9.82 -26.59
C SER A 43 -3.95 9.51 -25.97
N ALA A 44 -3.50 10.29 -24.99
CA ALA A 44 -2.25 10.04 -24.26
C ALA A 44 -2.31 8.70 -23.51
N ALA A 45 -3.45 8.40 -22.87
CA ALA A 45 -3.66 7.11 -22.22
C ALA A 45 -3.66 5.94 -23.20
N ALA A 46 -4.32 6.08 -24.36
CA ALA A 46 -4.32 5.06 -25.40
C ALA A 46 -2.91 4.79 -25.95
N MET A 47 -2.12 5.84 -26.19
CA MET A 47 -0.73 5.70 -26.64
C MET A 47 0.18 5.09 -25.57
N THR A 48 0.00 5.45 -24.31
CA THR A 48 0.75 4.85 -23.20
C THR A 48 0.38 3.37 -23.01
N LEU A 49 -0.90 3.02 -23.16
CA LEU A 49 -1.36 1.63 -23.15
C LEU A 49 -0.75 0.83 -24.30
N LEU A 50 -0.75 1.39 -25.52
CA LEU A 50 -0.11 0.75 -26.66
C LEU A 50 1.39 0.48 -26.39
N ALA A 51 2.12 1.47 -25.87
CA ALA A 51 3.51 1.29 -25.49
C ALA A 51 3.68 0.15 -24.48
N PHE A 52 2.87 0.12 -23.42
CA PHE A 52 2.96 -0.93 -22.40
C PHE A 52 2.62 -2.33 -22.95
N LEU A 53 1.62 -2.44 -23.84
CA LEU A 53 1.28 -3.70 -24.52
C LEU A 53 2.42 -4.17 -25.44
N CYS A 54 3.10 -3.25 -26.14
CA CYS A 54 4.31 -3.57 -26.89
C CYS A 54 5.42 -4.12 -25.98
N LEU A 55 5.63 -3.52 -24.81
CA LEU A 55 6.61 -4.02 -23.83
C LEU A 55 6.27 -5.44 -23.35
N ILE A 56 5.02 -5.70 -23.00
CA ILE A 56 4.56 -7.05 -22.62
C ILE A 56 4.82 -8.04 -23.77
N ALA A 57 4.49 -7.66 -25.01
CA ALA A 57 4.70 -8.52 -26.17
C ALA A 57 6.18 -8.88 -26.38
N LEU A 58 7.10 -7.93 -26.16
CA LEU A 58 8.55 -8.17 -26.23
C LEU A 58 9.01 -9.16 -25.15
N PHE A 59 8.51 -9.00 -23.91
CA PHE A 59 8.83 -9.91 -22.80
C PHE A 59 8.30 -11.33 -23.01
N VAL A 60 7.06 -11.46 -23.51
CA VAL A 60 6.44 -12.76 -23.82
C VAL A 60 7.22 -13.50 -24.91
N ARG A 61 7.70 -12.76 -25.92
CA ARG A 61 8.54 -13.31 -27.01
C ARG A 61 10.00 -13.55 -26.61
N SER A 62 10.42 -13.11 -25.42
CA SER A 62 11.83 -13.10 -25.01
C SER A 62 12.72 -12.42 -26.06
N ASP A 63 12.30 -11.26 -26.58
CA ASP A 63 13.08 -10.52 -27.58
C ASP A 63 14.29 -9.82 -26.95
N PHE A 64 15.43 -10.53 -26.91
CA PHE A 64 16.68 -10.08 -26.29
C PHE A 64 17.40 -8.97 -27.06
N THR A 65 16.86 -8.53 -28.21
CA THR A 65 17.35 -7.33 -28.89
C THR A 65 16.95 -6.04 -28.15
N VAL A 66 16.14 -6.14 -27.09
CA VAL A 66 15.77 -5.03 -26.19
C VAL A 66 16.44 -5.21 -24.83
N ALA A 67 17.16 -4.19 -24.38
CA ALA A 67 17.99 -4.21 -23.18
C ALA A 67 17.25 -4.66 -21.93
N THR A 68 16.08 -4.09 -21.68
CA THR A 68 15.25 -4.43 -20.52
C THR A 68 14.79 -5.89 -20.54
N VAL A 69 14.51 -6.46 -21.72
CA VAL A 69 14.08 -7.86 -21.88
C VAL A 69 15.26 -8.80 -21.69
N ALA A 70 16.42 -8.48 -22.27
CA ALA A 70 17.66 -9.23 -22.06
C ALA A 70 18.06 -9.27 -20.59
N ALA A 71 17.91 -8.17 -19.86
CA ALA A 71 18.29 -8.11 -18.45
C ALA A 71 17.29 -8.81 -17.51
N ASN A 72 16.02 -9.01 -17.89
CA ASN A 72 14.96 -9.42 -16.96
C ASN A 72 14.07 -10.59 -17.45
N SER A 73 14.45 -11.24 -18.55
CA SER A 73 13.71 -12.38 -19.11
C SER A 73 14.64 -13.52 -19.50
N HIS A 74 14.06 -14.71 -19.66
CA HIS A 74 14.76 -15.94 -20.06
C HIS A 74 13.80 -16.78 -20.90
N VAL A 75 14.28 -17.61 -21.82
CA VAL A 75 13.41 -18.44 -22.67
C VAL A 75 12.60 -19.46 -21.87
N ASP A 76 13.24 -20.11 -20.89
CA ASP A 76 12.64 -21.15 -20.02
C ASP A 76 11.72 -20.61 -18.93
N LYS A 77 11.62 -19.28 -18.79
CA LYS A 77 10.79 -18.66 -17.75
C LYS A 77 9.30 -18.92 -18.03
N PRO A 78 8.50 -19.34 -17.03
CA PRO A 78 7.05 -19.46 -17.18
C PRO A 78 6.38 -18.18 -17.70
N LEU A 79 5.31 -18.32 -18.48
CA LEU A 79 4.65 -17.20 -19.17
C LEU A 79 4.21 -16.09 -18.21
N ILE A 80 3.63 -16.44 -17.05
CA ILE A 80 3.20 -15.46 -16.04
C ILE A 80 4.36 -14.55 -15.61
N TYR A 81 5.57 -15.10 -15.43
CA TYR A 81 6.75 -14.34 -15.03
C TYR A 81 7.45 -13.65 -16.21
N LYS A 82 7.18 -14.06 -17.45
CA LYS A 82 7.49 -13.25 -18.64
C LYS A 82 6.64 -11.99 -18.65
N ILE A 83 5.31 -12.13 -18.49
CA ILE A 83 4.39 -10.99 -18.42
C ILE A 83 4.75 -10.08 -17.24
N ALA A 84 4.88 -10.64 -16.02
CA ALA A 84 5.24 -9.87 -14.84
C ALA A 84 6.64 -9.25 -14.93
N GLY A 85 7.55 -9.88 -15.70
CA GLY A 85 8.85 -9.32 -16.04
C GLY A 85 8.74 -7.93 -16.69
N ALA A 86 7.65 -7.60 -17.38
CA ALA A 86 7.42 -6.29 -17.99
C ALA A 86 7.22 -5.16 -16.96
N TRP A 87 6.99 -5.46 -15.68
CA TRP A 87 6.93 -4.46 -14.60
C TRP A 87 7.76 -4.83 -13.36
N GLY A 88 8.36 -6.01 -13.31
CA GLY A 88 9.26 -6.46 -12.23
C GLY A 88 10.64 -5.82 -12.28
N ASN A 89 10.91 -4.93 -13.25
CA ASN A 89 12.18 -4.23 -13.42
C ASN A 89 11.99 -2.71 -13.35
N HIS A 90 13.08 -1.96 -13.39
CA HIS A 90 13.05 -0.50 -13.28
C HIS A 90 12.24 0.14 -14.42
N GLU A 91 12.66 -0.06 -15.68
CA GLU A 91 12.11 0.61 -16.86
C GLU A 91 10.62 0.29 -17.09
N GLY A 92 10.29 -0.99 -16.98
CA GLY A 92 8.93 -1.47 -17.14
C GLY A 92 7.97 -0.96 -16.06
N SER A 93 8.43 -0.91 -14.81
CA SER A 93 7.65 -0.36 -13.70
C SER A 93 7.37 1.14 -13.84
N MET A 94 8.29 1.89 -14.46
CA MET A 94 8.12 3.32 -14.74
C MET A 94 7.15 3.56 -15.90
N LEU A 95 7.16 2.69 -16.92
CA LEU A 95 6.13 2.71 -17.95
C LEU A 95 4.74 2.34 -17.38
N LEU A 96 4.67 1.40 -16.43
CA LEU A 96 3.44 1.10 -15.69
C LEU A 96 2.97 2.30 -14.85
N TRP A 97 3.89 3.01 -14.19
CA TRP A 97 3.59 4.27 -13.48
C TRP A 97 2.95 5.28 -14.44
N CYS A 98 3.55 5.48 -15.63
CA CYS A 98 3.03 6.37 -16.65
C CYS A 98 1.64 5.94 -17.13
N LEU A 99 1.44 4.64 -17.35
CA LEU A 99 0.15 4.07 -17.76
C LEU A 99 -0.94 4.37 -16.73
N VAL A 100 -0.68 4.10 -15.45
CA VAL A 100 -1.65 4.39 -14.38
C VAL A 100 -1.96 5.89 -14.32
N SER A 101 -0.95 6.76 -14.40
CA SER A 101 -1.12 8.22 -14.38
C SER A 101 -1.98 8.71 -15.55
N ALA A 102 -1.70 8.22 -16.76
CA ALA A 102 -2.42 8.58 -17.98
C ALA A 102 -3.87 8.05 -17.95
N LEU A 103 -4.08 6.78 -17.56
CA LEU A 103 -5.42 6.19 -17.42
C LEU A 103 -6.27 6.93 -16.39
N PHE A 104 -5.70 7.26 -15.23
CA PHE A 104 -6.43 8.00 -14.20
C PHE A 104 -6.76 9.42 -14.67
N GLY A 105 -5.83 10.07 -15.38
CA GLY A 105 -6.08 11.36 -16.05
C GLY A 105 -7.19 11.29 -17.08
N ALA A 106 -7.19 10.26 -17.94
CA ALA A 106 -8.24 10.04 -18.93
C ALA A 106 -9.61 9.78 -18.29
N ILE A 107 -9.68 8.90 -17.28
CA ILE A 107 -10.93 8.57 -16.56
C ILE A 107 -11.49 9.82 -15.86
N TYR A 108 -10.63 10.61 -15.20
CA TYR A 108 -11.04 11.88 -14.60
C TYR A 108 -11.54 12.86 -15.67
N ALA A 109 -10.84 12.97 -16.80
CA ALA A 109 -11.22 13.80 -17.92
C ALA A 109 -12.52 13.33 -18.61
N SER A 110 -12.96 12.08 -18.43
CA SER A 110 -14.25 11.65 -18.98
C SER A 110 -15.45 12.19 -18.21
N THR A 111 -15.28 12.66 -16.97
CA THR A 111 -16.41 13.08 -16.12
C THR A 111 -16.15 14.36 -15.32
N ARG A 112 -16.74 15.48 -15.75
CA ARG A 112 -16.70 16.75 -14.99
C ARG A 112 -17.56 16.75 -13.73
N GLY A 113 -18.73 16.09 -13.79
CA GLY A 113 -19.74 16.18 -12.74
C GLY A 113 -20.17 17.62 -12.46
N LYS A 114 -20.22 17.99 -11.17
CA LYS A 114 -20.67 19.32 -10.69
C LYS A 114 -19.54 20.35 -10.53
N GLN A 115 -18.33 20.05 -11.00
CA GLN A 115 -17.19 20.96 -10.87
C GLN A 115 -17.32 22.13 -11.85
N SER A 116 -16.75 23.30 -11.51
CA SER A 116 -16.59 24.37 -12.50
C SER A 116 -15.70 23.91 -13.64
N LEU A 117 -15.93 24.46 -14.85
CA LEU A 117 -15.12 24.11 -16.03
C LEU A 117 -13.63 24.42 -15.79
N GLY A 118 -13.33 25.56 -15.15
CA GLY A 118 -11.96 25.95 -14.78
C GLY A 118 -11.27 24.96 -13.85
N LEU A 119 -11.90 24.57 -12.75
CA LEU A 119 -11.32 23.61 -11.80
C LEU A 119 -11.06 22.25 -12.45
N TRP A 120 -12.05 21.75 -13.20
CA TRP A 120 -11.93 20.47 -13.87
C TRP A 120 -10.83 20.48 -14.94
N SER A 121 -10.82 21.47 -15.83
CA SER A 121 -9.83 21.55 -16.91
C SER A 121 -8.42 21.79 -16.39
N ARG A 122 -8.23 22.64 -15.38
CA ARG A 122 -6.94 22.83 -14.71
C ARG A 122 -6.44 21.56 -14.05
N THR A 123 -7.33 20.75 -13.46
CA THR A 123 -6.95 19.44 -12.90
C THR A 123 -6.45 18.51 -14.00
N VAL A 124 -7.17 18.44 -15.13
CA VAL A 124 -6.73 17.66 -16.31
C VAL A 124 -5.36 18.15 -16.79
N GLY A 125 -5.14 19.47 -16.83
CA GLY A 125 -3.86 20.07 -17.20
C GLY A 125 -2.72 19.70 -16.24
N VAL A 126 -2.89 19.88 -14.92
CA VAL A 126 -1.86 19.50 -13.94
C VAL A 126 -1.54 18.00 -14.04
N GLN A 127 -2.55 17.14 -14.22
CA GLN A 127 -2.33 15.70 -14.41
C GLN A 127 -1.54 15.39 -15.69
N GLY A 128 -1.76 16.16 -16.76
CA GLY A 128 -0.98 16.07 -18.00
C GLY A 128 0.48 16.39 -17.77
N LEU A 129 0.79 17.45 -17.01
CA LEU A 129 2.17 17.80 -16.67
C LEU A 129 2.85 16.76 -15.77
N VAL A 130 2.12 16.20 -14.80
CA VAL A 130 2.63 15.11 -13.95
C VAL A 130 2.97 13.88 -14.80
N THR A 131 2.07 13.50 -15.72
CA THR A 131 2.29 12.37 -16.64
C THR A 131 3.44 12.65 -17.61
N ALA A 132 3.54 13.87 -18.13
CA ALA A 132 4.64 14.28 -19.00
C ALA A 132 5.99 14.22 -18.28
N GLY A 133 6.08 14.69 -17.03
CA GLY A 133 7.32 14.61 -16.23
C GLY A 133 7.81 13.16 -16.05
N ALA A 134 6.91 12.22 -15.77
CA ALA A 134 7.27 10.81 -15.66
C ALA A 134 7.61 10.16 -17.02
N LEU A 135 6.96 10.59 -18.11
CA LEU A 135 7.30 10.13 -19.46
C LEU A 135 8.65 10.66 -19.92
N VAL A 136 9.02 11.91 -19.59
CA VAL A 136 10.38 12.44 -19.81
C VAL A 136 11.39 11.56 -19.07
N TYR A 137 11.17 11.30 -17.79
CA TYR A 137 12.03 10.40 -17.02
C TYR A 137 12.14 9.00 -17.65
N THR A 138 11.00 8.41 -18.02
CA THR A 138 10.96 7.07 -18.63
C THR A 138 11.69 7.03 -19.97
N LEU A 139 11.49 8.01 -20.86
CA LEU A 139 12.07 7.99 -22.21
C LEU A 139 13.57 8.30 -22.23
N PHE A 140 14.03 9.22 -21.38
CA PHE A 140 15.41 9.71 -21.43
C PHE A 140 16.35 9.01 -20.46
N LEU A 141 15.84 8.52 -19.33
CA LEU A 141 16.69 7.98 -18.25
C LEU A 141 16.41 6.51 -17.98
N SER A 142 15.26 5.99 -18.38
CA SER A 142 14.80 4.65 -18.03
C SER A 142 14.06 3.97 -19.18
N ASN A 143 14.62 4.07 -20.40
CA ASN A 143 13.93 3.70 -21.63
C ASN A 143 13.69 2.17 -21.73
N PRO A 144 12.42 1.69 -21.68
CA PRO A 144 12.11 0.27 -21.73
C PRO A 144 12.28 -0.37 -23.12
N PHE A 145 12.54 0.44 -24.16
CA PHE A 145 12.69 0.00 -25.55
C PHE A 145 14.11 0.18 -26.09
N ALA A 146 15.09 0.46 -25.22
CA ALA A 146 16.48 0.58 -25.60
C ALA A 146 16.97 -0.69 -26.32
N ARG A 147 17.58 -0.53 -27.50
CA ARG A 147 18.08 -1.65 -28.32
C ARG A 147 19.45 -2.11 -27.82
N LEU A 148 19.71 -3.40 -27.93
CA LEU A 148 21.03 -4.01 -27.75
C LEU A 148 21.56 -4.51 -29.10
N ASP A 149 22.82 -4.17 -29.37
CA ASP A 149 23.58 -4.68 -30.50
C ASP A 149 25.06 -4.87 -30.09
N PRO A 150 25.62 -6.11 -30.07
CA PRO A 150 24.94 -7.37 -30.40
C PRO A 150 23.93 -7.78 -29.32
N ALA A 151 22.82 -8.37 -29.76
CA ALA A 151 21.83 -8.95 -28.85
C ALA A 151 22.35 -10.29 -28.28
N PRO A 152 22.23 -10.54 -26.96
CA PRO A 152 22.63 -11.81 -26.40
C PRO A 152 21.69 -12.93 -26.85
N MET A 153 22.23 -14.15 -26.97
CA MET A 153 21.44 -15.34 -27.31
C MET A 153 20.44 -15.73 -26.22
N GLN A 154 20.71 -15.33 -24.97
CA GLN A 154 19.88 -15.62 -23.80
C GLN A 154 19.90 -14.43 -22.85
N GLY A 155 18.76 -14.15 -22.21
CA GLY A 155 18.67 -13.12 -21.18
C GLY A 155 19.12 -13.60 -19.80
N ALA A 156 19.38 -12.66 -18.89
CA ALA A 156 19.84 -12.94 -17.52
C ALA A 156 18.74 -13.50 -16.60
N GLY A 157 17.47 -13.47 -17.02
CA GLY A 157 16.33 -13.86 -16.20
C GLY A 157 15.89 -12.76 -15.23
N LEU A 158 14.69 -12.93 -14.66
CA LEU A 158 14.18 -12.06 -13.61
C LEU A 158 14.79 -12.49 -12.28
N ASN A 159 15.01 -11.55 -11.35
CA ASN A 159 15.37 -11.89 -9.97
C ASN A 159 14.42 -13.00 -9.46
N PRO A 160 14.94 -14.15 -8.99
CA PRO A 160 14.11 -15.30 -8.61
C PRO A 160 13.05 -15.04 -7.55
N LEU A 161 13.31 -14.16 -6.58
CA LEU A 161 12.32 -13.77 -5.57
C LEU A 161 11.07 -13.15 -6.21
N LEU A 162 11.22 -12.62 -7.42
CA LEU A 162 10.12 -12.01 -8.16
C LEU A 162 9.29 -13.00 -8.98
N GLN A 163 9.67 -14.28 -8.99
CA GLN A 163 8.93 -15.35 -9.69
C GLN A 163 7.87 -15.95 -8.78
N ASP A 164 6.97 -15.10 -8.28
CA ASP A 164 5.88 -15.46 -7.39
C ASP A 164 4.56 -14.78 -7.81
N PRO A 165 3.39 -15.45 -7.71
CA PRO A 165 2.11 -14.87 -8.11
C PRO A 165 1.66 -13.66 -7.28
N ALA A 166 1.90 -13.64 -5.96
CA ALA A 166 1.57 -12.52 -5.10
C ALA A 166 2.41 -11.31 -5.47
N LEU A 167 3.70 -11.50 -5.78
CA LEU A 167 4.49 -10.40 -6.32
C LEU A 167 3.99 -9.98 -7.71
N ALA A 168 3.61 -10.88 -8.62
CA ALA A 168 3.10 -10.46 -9.93
C ALA A 168 1.90 -9.47 -9.80
N ALA A 169 1.06 -9.64 -8.78
CA ALA A 169 -0.08 -8.77 -8.48
C ALA A 169 0.27 -7.52 -7.63
N HIS A 170 1.30 -7.59 -6.80
CA HIS A 170 1.63 -6.56 -5.81
C HIS A 170 2.01 -5.19 -6.41
N PRO A 171 3.02 -5.04 -7.31
CA PRO A 171 3.39 -3.76 -7.87
C PRO A 171 2.24 -3.07 -8.61
N PRO A 172 1.45 -3.74 -9.48
CA PRO A 172 0.27 -3.10 -10.08
C PRO A 172 -0.69 -2.52 -9.03
N MET A 173 -0.96 -3.23 -7.95
CA MET A 173 -1.80 -2.75 -6.86
C MET A 173 -1.18 -1.54 -6.12
N LEU A 174 0.12 -1.60 -5.82
CA LEU A 174 0.82 -0.45 -5.22
C LEU A 174 0.85 0.76 -6.14
N TYR A 175 1.11 0.61 -7.44
CA TYR A 175 1.12 1.72 -8.40
C TYR A 175 -0.27 2.35 -8.54
N LEU A 176 -1.36 1.57 -8.55
CA LEU A 176 -2.72 2.13 -8.49
C LEU A 176 -2.95 2.99 -7.23
N GLY A 177 -2.28 2.67 -6.13
CA GLY A 177 -2.25 3.45 -4.90
C GLY A 177 -1.39 4.71 -4.99
N TYR A 178 -0.08 4.53 -5.22
CA TYR A 178 0.94 5.58 -5.25
C TYR A 178 0.64 6.62 -6.31
N VAL A 179 0.50 6.18 -7.57
CA VAL A 179 0.19 7.04 -8.70
C VAL A 179 -1.24 7.56 -8.56
N GLY A 180 -2.13 6.81 -7.90
CA GLY A 180 -3.48 7.26 -7.60
C GLY A 180 -3.56 8.57 -6.81
N MET A 181 -2.55 8.86 -5.98
CA MET A 181 -2.44 10.13 -5.26
C MET A 181 -2.12 11.34 -6.16
N SER A 182 -1.73 11.12 -7.43
CA SER A 182 -1.53 12.20 -8.40
C SER A 182 -2.81 12.97 -8.72
N ILE A 183 -3.98 12.32 -8.75
CA ILE A 183 -5.25 13.03 -9.00
C ILE A 183 -5.62 13.94 -7.81
N PRO A 184 -5.57 13.48 -6.54
CA PRO A 184 -5.67 14.36 -5.39
C PRO A 184 -4.71 15.55 -5.40
N PHE A 185 -3.45 15.32 -5.78
CA PHE A 185 -2.47 16.38 -5.96
C PHE A 185 -2.89 17.37 -7.06
N SER A 186 -3.23 16.88 -8.25
CA SER A 186 -3.68 17.69 -9.39
C SER A 186 -4.91 18.53 -9.06
N LEU A 187 -5.87 17.97 -8.32
CA LEU A 187 -7.05 18.69 -7.80
C LEU A 187 -6.65 19.79 -6.80
N ALA A 188 -5.67 19.53 -5.93
CA ALA A 188 -5.20 20.49 -4.94
C ALA A 188 -4.48 21.68 -5.61
N ILE A 189 -3.59 21.41 -6.56
CA ILE A 189 -2.91 22.45 -7.35
C ILE A 189 -3.94 23.26 -8.16
N ALA A 190 -4.89 22.59 -8.83
CA ALA A 190 -5.94 23.28 -9.58
C ALA A 190 -6.80 24.19 -8.68
N ALA A 191 -7.16 23.74 -7.47
CA ALA A 191 -7.92 24.54 -6.51
C ALA A 191 -7.13 25.77 -6.01
N LEU A 192 -5.82 25.63 -5.81
CA LEU A 192 -4.94 26.75 -5.45
C LEU A 192 -4.81 27.77 -6.59
N ILE A 193 -4.68 27.32 -7.85
CA ILE A 193 -4.65 28.18 -9.04
C ILE A 193 -5.99 28.93 -9.18
N GLU A 194 -7.11 28.20 -9.08
CA GLU A 194 -8.46 28.76 -9.13
C GLU A 194 -8.74 29.72 -7.97
N GLY A 195 -8.08 29.52 -6.82
CA GLY A 195 -8.42 30.21 -5.58
C GLY A 195 -9.77 29.77 -5.02
N LYS A 196 -10.20 28.53 -5.31
CA LYS A 196 -11.47 27.98 -4.82
C LYS A 196 -11.37 26.49 -4.47
N ALA A 197 -11.59 26.17 -3.19
CA ALA A 197 -11.59 24.81 -2.65
C ALA A 197 -12.89 24.52 -1.89
N ASP A 198 -14.00 24.50 -2.63
CA ASP A 198 -15.35 24.36 -2.06
C ASP A 198 -15.76 22.88 -1.85
N GLN A 199 -17.01 22.65 -1.45
CA GLN A 199 -17.53 21.29 -1.27
C GLN A 199 -17.59 20.50 -2.59
N ALA A 200 -17.73 21.15 -3.75
CA ALA A 200 -17.73 20.46 -5.03
C ALA A 200 -16.34 19.92 -5.37
N TRP A 201 -15.29 20.70 -5.06
CA TRP A 201 -13.91 20.24 -5.10
C TRP A 201 -13.69 19.01 -4.19
N ALA A 202 -14.12 19.07 -2.93
CA ALA A 202 -13.98 17.94 -2.00
C ALA A 202 -14.74 16.68 -2.46
N ARG A 203 -15.92 16.82 -3.07
CA ARG A 203 -16.67 15.70 -3.69
C ARG A 203 -15.96 15.09 -4.89
N ALA A 204 -15.17 15.86 -5.62
CA ALA A 204 -14.37 15.38 -6.73
C ALA A 204 -13.13 14.64 -6.22
N LEU A 205 -12.48 15.16 -5.18
CA LEU A 205 -11.29 14.60 -4.53
C LEU A 205 -11.52 13.23 -3.90
N ARG A 206 -12.60 13.11 -3.12
CA ARG A 206 -12.84 11.97 -2.23
C ARG A 206 -12.78 10.57 -2.88
N PRO A 207 -13.40 10.28 -4.04
CA PRO A 207 -13.31 8.95 -4.63
C PRO A 207 -11.89 8.58 -5.07
N TRP A 208 -11.08 9.56 -5.51
CA TRP A 208 -9.70 9.28 -5.92
C TRP A 208 -8.81 8.99 -4.72
N THR A 209 -8.96 9.75 -3.63
CA THR A 209 -8.27 9.42 -2.38
C THR A 209 -8.68 8.05 -1.85
N LEU A 210 -9.97 7.71 -1.88
CA LEU A 210 -10.45 6.40 -1.44
C LEU A 210 -9.93 5.26 -2.32
N LEU A 211 -9.89 5.45 -3.63
CA LEU A 211 -9.31 4.47 -4.56
C LEU A 211 -7.83 4.25 -4.25
N ALA A 212 -7.06 5.33 -4.14
CA ALA A 212 -5.65 5.29 -3.81
C ALA A 212 -5.39 4.58 -2.46
N TRP A 213 -6.14 4.94 -1.40
CA TRP A 213 -6.02 4.33 -0.09
C TRP A 213 -6.40 2.84 -0.08
N THR A 214 -7.45 2.46 -0.84
CA THR A 214 -7.89 1.06 -0.95
C THR A 214 -6.81 0.22 -1.65
N CYS A 215 -6.27 0.71 -2.77
CA CYS A 215 -5.20 0.04 -3.49
C CYS A 215 -3.90 -0.02 -2.68
N LEU A 216 -3.53 1.06 -1.96
CA LEU A 216 -2.40 1.02 -1.01
C LEU A 216 -2.61 -0.05 0.06
N THR A 217 -3.80 -0.14 0.65
CA THR A 217 -4.11 -1.16 1.67
C THR A 217 -3.91 -2.57 1.13
N LEU A 218 -4.44 -2.86 -0.06
CA LEU A 218 -4.27 -4.17 -0.72
C LEU A 218 -2.82 -4.42 -1.13
N GLY A 219 -2.14 -3.43 -1.70
CA GLY A 219 -0.76 -3.54 -2.16
C GLY A 219 0.18 -3.83 -0.99
N ILE A 220 0.07 -3.08 0.10
CA ILE A 220 0.88 -3.29 1.31
C ILE A 220 0.57 -4.67 1.94
N ALA A 221 -0.71 -5.06 2.04
CA ALA A 221 -1.08 -6.37 2.58
C ALA A 221 -0.55 -7.53 1.72
N LEU A 222 -0.63 -7.42 0.39
CA LEU A 222 -0.06 -8.42 -0.53
C LEU A 222 1.47 -8.49 -0.41
N GLY A 223 2.14 -7.35 -0.28
CA GLY A 223 3.59 -7.30 -0.11
C GLY A 223 4.04 -7.92 1.21
N SER A 224 3.34 -7.61 2.30
CA SER A 224 3.57 -8.21 3.62
C SER A 224 3.29 -9.73 3.63
N TYR A 225 2.22 -10.17 2.96
CA TYR A 225 1.91 -11.60 2.83
C TYR A 225 2.98 -12.35 2.04
N TRP A 226 3.44 -11.78 0.93
CA TRP A 226 4.53 -12.33 0.13
C TRP A 226 5.85 -12.39 0.92
N ALA A 227 6.26 -11.29 1.56
CA ALA A 227 7.46 -11.24 2.38
C ALA A 227 7.43 -12.26 3.53
N TYR A 228 6.25 -12.51 4.10
CA TYR A 228 6.05 -13.49 5.16
C TYR A 228 6.44 -14.91 4.72
N TYR A 229 6.01 -15.38 3.55
CA TYR A 229 6.30 -16.75 3.11
C TYR A 229 7.56 -16.90 2.25
N GLU A 230 8.01 -15.84 1.56
CA GLU A 230 9.15 -15.93 0.64
C GLU A 230 10.52 -15.76 1.34
N LEU A 231 10.59 -14.90 2.37
CA LEU A 231 11.88 -14.50 2.94
C LEU A 231 12.41 -15.43 4.04
N GLY A 232 11.63 -16.42 4.51
CA GLY A 232 12.12 -17.44 5.44
C GLY A 232 12.36 -16.99 6.89
N TRP A 233 12.06 -15.73 7.26
CA TRP A 233 12.33 -15.17 8.60
C TRP A 233 11.16 -15.27 9.58
N GLY A 234 9.99 -15.70 9.11
CA GLY A 234 8.84 -16.05 9.95
C GLY A 234 8.05 -14.87 10.52
N GLY A 235 8.22 -13.64 10.03
CA GLY A 235 7.39 -12.49 10.45
C GLY A 235 6.76 -11.74 9.28
N TRP A 236 5.86 -10.81 9.59
CA TRP A 236 5.01 -10.13 8.60
C TRP A 236 5.40 -8.68 8.29
N TRP A 237 6.18 -8.03 9.17
CA TRP A 237 6.59 -6.62 9.02
C TRP A 237 7.93 -6.37 9.71
N PHE A 238 8.88 -5.77 9.00
CA PHE A 238 10.26 -5.57 9.47
C PHE A 238 10.63 -4.10 9.74
N TRP A 239 9.75 -3.15 9.43
CA TRP A 239 10.06 -1.71 9.40
C TRP A 239 11.22 -1.38 8.46
N ASP A 240 11.33 -2.15 7.37
CA ASP A 240 12.33 -1.92 6.32
C ASP A 240 12.03 -0.62 5.55
N PRO A 241 13.04 0.11 5.03
CA PRO A 241 12.82 1.36 4.30
C PRO A 241 11.81 1.29 3.15
N VAL A 242 11.72 0.16 2.43
CA VAL A 242 10.75 -0.04 1.34
C VAL A 242 9.34 -0.22 1.89
N GLU A 243 9.20 -0.95 3.01
CA GLU A 243 7.93 -1.07 3.74
C GLU A 243 7.47 0.31 4.23
N ASN A 244 8.38 1.06 4.86
CA ASN A 244 8.11 2.41 5.38
C ASN A 244 7.73 3.40 4.27
N ALA A 245 8.40 3.31 3.11
CA ALA A 245 8.09 4.10 1.93
C ALA A 245 6.64 3.92 1.46
N SER A 246 6.06 2.73 1.65
CA SER A 246 4.65 2.45 1.34
C SER A 246 3.68 2.85 2.44
N PHE A 247 4.11 2.76 3.69
CA PHE A 247 3.28 3.05 4.85
C PHE A 247 3.01 4.55 5.04
N MET A 248 4.01 5.40 4.78
CA MET A 248 3.87 6.86 4.88
C MET A 248 2.75 7.46 4.00
N PRO A 249 2.69 7.22 2.68
CA PRO A 249 1.60 7.71 1.85
C PRO A 249 0.25 7.07 2.24
N TRP A 250 0.24 5.84 2.78
CA TRP A 250 -0.98 5.22 3.30
C TRP A 250 -1.55 5.97 4.51
N LEU A 251 -0.71 6.36 5.48
CA LEU A 251 -1.10 7.16 6.65
C LEU A 251 -1.67 8.52 6.24
N VAL A 252 -0.99 9.20 5.31
CA VAL A 252 -1.44 10.51 4.81
C VAL A 252 -2.71 10.38 3.96
N ALA A 253 -2.84 9.33 3.15
CA ALA A 253 -4.07 9.04 2.41
C ALA A 253 -5.24 8.76 3.36
N ALA A 254 -5.02 8.01 4.45
CA ALA A 254 -6.03 7.79 5.48
C ALA A 254 -6.48 9.11 6.12
N ALA A 255 -5.55 10.00 6.47
CA ALA A 255 -5.86 11.34 6.96
C ALA A 255 -6.62 12.17 5.91
N LEU A 256 -6.23 12.07 4.63
CA LEU A 256 -6.85 12.79 3.54
C LEU A 256 -8.30 12.35 3.30
N VAL A 257 -8.60 11.04 3.38
CA VAL A 257 -9.98 10.51 3.30
C VAL A 257 -10.87 11.18 4.36
N HIS A 258 -10.38 11.25 5.60
CA HIS A 258 -11.12 11.83 6.72
C HIS A 258 -11.26 13.35 6.59
N SER A 259 -10.18 14.04 6.21
CA SER A 259 -10.21 15.49 5.95
C SER A 259 -11.19 15.86 4.83
N ALA A 260 -11.17 15.11 3.73
CA ALA A 260 -12.07 15.32 2.59
C ALA A 260 -13.55 15.18 2.98
N ILE A 261 -13.89 14.28 3.92
CA ILE A 261 -15.26 14.15 4.46
C ILE A 261 -15.68 15.43 5.20
N VAL A 262 -14.79 16.01 6.01
CA VAL A 262 -15.08 17.26 6.72
C VAL A 262 -15.26 18.41 5.73
N THR A 263 -14.36 18.53 4.75
CA THR A 263 -14.46 19.58 3.73
C THR A 263 -15.72 19.42 2.88
N GLU A 264 -16.07 18.20 2.45
CA GLU A 264 -17.29 17.91 1.70
C GLU A 264 -18.55 18.28 2.50
N ARG A 265 -18.62 17.91 3.78
CA ARG A 265 -19.84 18.05 4.59
C ARG A 265 -20.02 19.45 5.18
N ARG A 266 -18.92 20.12 5.53
CA ARG A 266 -18.93 21.34 6.35
C ARG A 266 -18.26 22.54 5.67
N GLY A 267 -17.55 22.35 4.57
CA GLY A 267 -16.76 23.41 3.93
C GLY A 267 -15.57 23.89 4.77
N SER A 268 -15.15 23.11 5.76
CA SER A 268 -14.02 23.43 6.65
C SER A 268 -12.79 22.58 6.32
N LEU A 269 -11.63 22.95 6.88
CA LEU A 269 -10.34 22.26 6.68
C LEU A 269 -9.85 22.19 5.23
N ALA A 270 -10.37 23.03 4.31
CA ALA A 270 -9.99 22.98 2.91
C ALA A 270 -8.47 23.13 2.70
N SER A 271 -7.85 24.08 3.39
CA SER A 271 -6.38 24.25 3.38
C SER A 271 -5.64 23.01 3.87
N TRP A 272 -6.10 22.38 4.96
CA TRP A 272 -5.48 21.16 5.48
C TRP A 272 -5.64 19.99 4.50
N THR A 273 -6.82 19.84 3.88
CA THR A 273 -7.08 18.84 2.86
C THR A 273 -6.17 19.03 1.64
N ILE A 274 -5.92 20.28 1.21
CA ILE A 274 -4.96 20.60 0.13
C ILE A 274 -3.54 20.19 0.55
N LEU A 275 -3.13 20.52 1.77
CA LEU A 275 -1.80 20.19 2.28
C LEU A 275 -1.57 18.67 2.28
N LEU A 276 -2.53 17.89 2.78
CA LEU A 276 -2.46 16.43 2.79
C LEU A 276 -2.43 15.84 1.37
N SER A 277 -3.13 16.43 0.39
CA SER A 277 -3.01 16.01 -1.01
C SER A 277 -1.60 16.23 -1.57
N ILE A 278 -0.96 17.35 -1.24
CA ILE A 278 0.41 17.66 -1.67
C ILE A 278 1.41 16.71 -1.02
N ILE A 279 1.35 16.58 0.30
CA ILE A 279 2.23 15.69 1.07
C ILE A 279 2.04 14.23 0.62
N GLY A 280 0.81 13.78 0.43
CA GLY A 280 0.53 12.38 0.07
C GLY A 280 1.15 11.96 -1.27
N PHE A 281 1.06 12.82 -2.29
CA PHE A 281 1.76 12.57 -3.57
C PHE A 281 3.28 12.75 -3.44
N GLY A 282 3.73 13.73 -2.66
CA GLY A 282 5.14 13.91 -2.33
C GLY A 282 5.78 12.68 -1.70
N LEU A 283 5.11 12.06 -0.73
CA LEU A 283 5.55 10.84 -0.08
C LEU A 283 5.55 9.64 -1.04
N ALA A 284 4.61 9.57 -1.99
CA ALA A 284 4.62 8.53 -3.03
C ALA A 284 5.82 8.68 -3.99
N LEU A 285 6.15 9.92 -4.40
CA LEU A 285 7.34 10.21 -5.18
C LEU A 285 8.64 9.97 -4.39
N LEU A 286 8.67 10.39 -3.12
CA LEU A 286 9.79 10.12 -2.23
C LEU A 286 9.98 8.61 -2.04
N GLY A 287 8.91 7.84 -1.86
CA GLY A 287 8.98 6.39 -1.80
C GLY A 287 9.56 5.80 -3.09
N THR A 288 9.19 6.34 -4.25
CA THR A 288 9.80 5.92 -5.53
C THR A 288 11.30 6.21 -5.56
N PHE A 289 11.74 7.37 -5.06
CA PHE A 289 13.16 7.69 -4.91
C PHE A 289 13.88 6.72 -3.94
N LEU A 290 13.33 6.47 -2.75
CA LEU A 290 13.96 5.63 -1.74
C LEU A 290 14.16 4.18 -2.22
N VAL A 291 13.16 3.61 -2.89
CA VAL A 291 13.20 2.21 -3.36
C VAL A 291 14.11 2.04 -4.59
N ARG A 292 14.33 3.10 -5.39
CA ARG A 292 15.04 3.00 -6.69
C ARG A 292 16.44 3.61 -6.70
N SER A 293 16.75 4.53 -5.80
CA SER A 293 18.06 5.22 -5.78
C SER A 293 19.20 4.36 -5.23
N GLY A 294 18.90 3.31 -4.46
CA GLY A 294 19.93 2.54 -3.75
C GLY A 294 20.53 3.26 -2.55
N VAL A 295 19.98 4.42 -2.19
CA VAL A 295 20.51 5.24 -1.11
C VAL A 295 20.33 4.58 0.26
N LEU A 296 19.34 3.70 0.40
CA LEU A 296 19.10 2.91 1.61
C LEU A 296 19.34 1.43 1.32
N THR A 297 19.98 0.75 2.27
CA THR A 297 20.06 -0.72 2.28
C THR A 297 18.68 -1.29 2.64
N SER A 298 18.18 -2.19 1.80
CA SER A 298 16.88 -2.83 2.00
C SER A 298 16.87 -4.22 1.38
N VAL A 299 16.21 -5.15 2.07
CA VAL A 299 15.98 -6.52 1.56
C VAL A 299 14.90 -6.57 0.47
N HIS A 300 14.12 -5.50 0.33
CA HIS A 300 13.03 -5.36 -0.64
C HIS A 300 13.40 -4.47 -1.84
N ALA A 301 14.66 -4.04 -1.96
CA ALA A 301 15.15 -3.23 -3.07
C ALA A 301 15.75 -4.10 -4.18
N PHE A 302 15.03 -4.25 -5.30
CA PHE A 302 15.42 -5.18 -6.38
C PHE A 302 15.94 -4.51 -7.66
N ALA A 303 15.67 -3.22 -7.86
CA ALA A 303 16.09 -2.50 -9.06
C ALA A 303 16.55 -1.08 -8.68
N VAL A 304 17.85 -1.00 -8.41
CA VAL A 304 18.56 0.16 -7.87
C VAL A 304 19.46 0.77 -8.94
N ASP A 305 19.36 2.08 -9.13
CA ASP A 305 20.24 2.87 -9.99
C ASP A 305 20.38 4.31 -9.43
N PRO A 306 21.56 4.69 -8.89
CA PRO A 306 21.78 6.02 -8.30
C PRO A 306 21.58 7.19 -9.27
N GLN A 307 21.96 7.05 -10.55
CA GLN A 307 21.81 8.13 -11.54
C GLN A 307 20.33 8.39 -11.81
N ARG A 308 19.54 7.32 -11.90
CA ARG A 308 18.09 7.42 -12.07
C ARG A 308 17.40 7.92 -10.81
N GLY A 309 17.95 7.63 -9.62
CA GLY A 309 17.48 8.17 -8.35
C GLY A 309 17.49 9.71 -8.32
N ILE A 310 18.57 10.34 -8.81
CA ILE A 310 18.69 11.81 -8.85
C ILE A 310 17.57 12.45 -9.66
N ALA A 311 17.17 11.85 -10.78
CA ALA A 311 16.10 12.42 -11.59
C ALA A 311 14.72 12.30 -10.94
N VAL A 312 14.44 11.22 -10.20
CA VAL A 312 13.23 11.14 -9.36
C VAL A 312 13.25 12.20 -8.26
N LEU A 313 14.43 12.47 -7.69
CA LEU A 313 14.60 13.55 -6.71
C LEU A 313 14.34 14.94 -7.33
N VAL A 314 14.78 15.18 -8.57
CA VAL A 314 14.46 16.42 -9.32
C VAL A 314 12.95 16.52 -9.57
N LEU A 315 12.29 15.44 -10.03
CA LEU A 315 10.83 15.42 -10.19
C LEU A 315 10.10 15.71 -8.88
N LEU A 316 10.56 15.11 -7.77
CA LEU A 316 10.04 15.37 -6.43
C LEU A 316 10.23 16.84 -6.05
N ALA A 317 11.44 17.40 -6.24
CA ALA A 317 11.75 18.79 -5.93
C ALA A 317 10.90 19.77 -6.74
N LEU A 318 10.67 19.50 -8.03
CA LEU A 318 9.78 20.30 -8.88
C LEU A 318 8.32 20.22 -8.42
N ALA A 319 7.80 19.00 -8.22
CA ALA A 319 6.41 18.80 -7.81
C ALA A 319 6.14 19.39 -6.41
N MET A 320 7.02 19.15 -5.45
CA MET A 320 6.90 19.66 -4.09
C MET A 320 7.21 21.14 -3.99
N GLY A 321 8.23 21.63 -4.69
CA GLY A 321 8.56 23.05 -4.74
C GLY A 321 7.42 23.87 -5.33
N ALA A 322 6.86 23.44 -6.47
CA ALA A 322 5.68 24.09 -7.05
C ALA A 322 4.44 23.96 -6.15
N GLY A 323 4.19 22.77 -5.60
CA GLY A 323 3.04 22.50 -4.73
C GLY A 323 3.06 23.31 -3.43
N PHE A 324 4.14 23.23 -2.66
CA PHE A 324 4.30 23.99 -1.41
C PHE A 324 4.48 25.48 -1.65
N GLY A 325 5.16 25.90 -2.72
CA GLY A 325 5.27 27.31 -3.09
C GLY A 325 3.90 27.93 -3.38
N LEU A 326 3.09 27.23 -4.18
CA LEU A 326 1.72 27.67 -4.48
C LEU A 326 0.82 27.60 -3.23
N TYR A 327 0.98 26.57 -2.39
CA TYR A 327 0.28 26.44 -1.11
C TYR A 327 0.58 27.64 -0.20
N ALA A 328 1.86 27.94 0.04
CA ALA A 328 2.28 29.05 0.89
C ALA A 328 1.71 30.40 0.39
N TRP A 329 1.64 30.58 -0.93
CA TRP A 329 1.09 31.80 -1.53
C TRP A 329 -0.44 31.90 -1.46
N ARG A 330 -1.18 30.82 -1.76
CA ARG A 330 -2.63 30.86 -2.00
C ARG A 330 -3.47 30.33 -0.84
N ALA A 331 -2.94 29.43 -0.01
CA ALA A 331 -3.70 28.77 1.05
C ALA A 331 -4.33 29.71 2.10
N PRO A 332 -3.68 30.82 2.52
CA PRO A 332 -4.28 31.76 3.48
C PRO A 332 -5.61 32.37 2.98
N ARG A 333 -5.78 32.51 1.66
CA ARG A 333 -7.02 33.02 1.05
C ARG A 333 -8.13 31.98 0.96
N LEU A 334 -7.78 30.69 1.12
CA LEU A 334 -8.71 29.56 1.10
C LEU A 334 -9.13 29.11 2.51
N ALA A 335 -8.44 29.59 3.54
CA ALA A 335 -8.74 29.30 4.92
C ALA A 335 -10.02 30.03 5.34
N GLN A 336 -11.13 29.30 5.43
CA GLN A 336 -12.38 29.79 6.02
C GLN A 336 -12.38 29.50 7.53
N PRO A 337 -12.81 30.43 8.40
CA PRO A 337 -12.93 30.19 9.84
C PRO A 337 -13.83 28.98 10.11
N SER A 338 -13.34 28.04 10.91
CA SER A 338 -14.10 26.83 11.25
C SER A 338 -14.93 27.06 12.51
N GLY A 339 -16.24 27.26 12.36
CA GLY A 339 -17.19 27.40 13.48
C GLY A 339 -17.62 26.05 14.07
N PHE A 340 -16.71 25.34 14.73
CA PHE A 340 -17.02 24.12 15.53
C PHE A 340 -16.35 24.17 16.91
N ALA A 341 -16.99 23.55 17.91
CA ALA A 341 -16.52 23.49 19.29
C ALA A 341 -15.37 22.49 19.46
N ALA A 342 -14.52 22.72 20.47
CA ALA A 342 -13.40 21.83 20.82
C ALA A 342 -13.82 20.36 20.99
N ILE A 343 -15.04 20.13 21.50
CA ILE A 343 -15.69 18.83 21.51
C ILE A 343 -16.70 18.78 20.38
N SER A 344 -16.35 18.09 19.30
CA SER A 344 -17.22 17.85 18.15
C SER A 344 -16.68 16.69 17.32
N ARG A 345 -17.50 16.18 16.39
CA ARG A 345 -17.01 15.21 15.40
C ARG A 345 -15.91 15.79 14.53
N GLU A 346 -15.99 17.07 14.17
CA GLU A 346 -14.92 17.77 13.45
C GLU A 346 -13.61 17.71 14.23
N SER A 347 -13.62 18.05 15.51
CA SER A 347 -12.42 18.04 16.36
C SER A 347 -11.80 16.65 16.47
N MET A 348 -12.59 15.59 16.60
CA MET A 348 -12.06 14.22 16.63
C MET A 348 -11.39 13.83 15.30
N LEU A 349 -11.95 14.29 14.17
CA LEU A 349 -11.35 14.08 12.85
C LEU A 349 -10.07 14.91 12.67
N VAL A 350 -9.99 16.11 13.26
CA VAL A 350 -8.75 16.90 13.31
C VAL A 350 -7.68 16.18 14.12
N TRP A 351 -7.99 15.69 15.32
CA TRP A 351 -7.05 14.93 16.15
C TRP A 351 -6.57 13.66 15.45
N ASN A 352 -7.48 12.94 14.78
CA ASN A 352 -7.13 11.80 13.94
C ASN A 352 -6.14 12.20 12.83
N ASN A 353 -6.44 13.24 12.08
CA ASN A 353 -5.58 13.68 10.98
C ASN A 353 -4.21 14.17 11.47
N PHE A 354 -4.19 14.90 12.58
CA PHE A 354 -2.96 15.34 13.22
C PHE A 354 -2.10 14.14 13.64
N GLY A 355 -2.68 13.18 14.36
CA GLY A 355 -1.95 11.98 14.80
C GLY A 355 -1.43 11.13 13.65
N LEU A 356 -2.23 10.93 12.59
CA LEU A 356 -1.79 10.22 11.38
C LEU A 356 -0.66 10.96 10.65
N ALA A 357 -0.72 12.30 10.58
CA ALA A 357 0.34 13.11 10.00
C ALA A 357 1.62 13.08 10.83
N VAL A 358 1.51 13.12 12.16
CA VAL A 358 2.64 12.95 13.08
C VAL A 358 3.24 11.55 12.93
N ALA A 359 2.42 10.50 12.84
CA ALA A 359 2.90 9.13 12.62
C ALA A 359 3.69 9.03 11.30
N ALA A 360 3.16 9.61 10.22
CA ALA A 360 3.87 9.67 8.94
C ALA A 360 5.20 10.45 9.07
N GLY A 361 5.21 11.55 9.81
CA GLY A 361 6.42 12.34 10.09
C GLY A 361 7.48 11.58 10.90
N VAL A 362 7.07 10.82 11.93
CA VAL A 362 7.98 9.97 12.72
C VAL A 362 8.56 8.87 11.84
N VAL A 363 7.74 8.21 11.02
CA VAL A 363 8.21 7.19 10.07
C VAL A 363 9.18 7.79 9.05
N LEU A 364 8.87 8.97 8.52
CA LEU A 364 9.73 9.71 7.60
C LEU A 364 11.09 10.02 8.23
N ILE A 365 11.09 10.58 9.44
CA ILE A 365 12.32 10.92 10.16
C ILE A 365 13.13 9.64 10.42
N GLY A 366 12.51 8.59 10.96
CA GLY A 366 13.22 7.33 11.22
C GLY A 366 13.82 6.70 9.96
N THR A 367 13.11 6.80 8.83
CA THR A 367 13.57 6.25 7.54
C THR A 367 14.70 7.06 6.92
N LEU A 368 14.66 8.40 7.02
CA LEU A 368 15.68 9.28 6.44
C LEU A 368 16.86 9.54 7.38
N TYR A 369 16.72 9.27 8.67
CA TYR A 369 17.76 9.55 9.67
C TYR A 369 19.12 8.91 9.35
N PRO A 370 19.20 7.62 8.93
CA PRO A 370 20.46 7.04 8.47
C PRO A 370 21.17 7.86 7.38
N LEU A 371 20.41 8.36 6.39
CA LEU A 371 20.95 9.17 5.30
C LEU A 371 21.51 10.50 5.78
N LEU A 372 20.84 11.13 6.74
CA LEU A 372 21.28 12.40 7.32
C LEU A 372 22.56 12.23 8.13
N VAL A 373 22.68 11.15 8.90
CA VAL A 373 23.88 10.84 9.68
C VAL A 373 25.06 10.52 8.76
N GLU A 374 24.83 9.71 7.72
CA GLU A 374 25.85 9.39 6.72
C GLU A 374 26.34 10.65 5.99
N ALA A 375 25.41 11.50 5.52
CA ALA A 375 25.74 12.75 4.86
C ALA A 375 26.49 13.74 5.76
N ALA A 376 26.30 13.67 7.09
CA ALA A 376 27.01 14.46 8.09
C ALA A 376 28.37 13.85 8.49
N GLY A 377 28.78 12.72 7.91
CA GLY A 377 30.05 12.03 8.21
C GLY A 377 30.00 11.12 9.44
N GLY A 378 28.80 10.81 9.97
CA GLY A 378 28.59 9.98 11.16
C GLY A 378 28.65 8.46 10.93
N GLY A 379 28.95 8.02 9.70
CA GLY A 379 29.02 6.60 9.32
C GLY A 379 27.66 5.96 9.04
N LEU A 380 27.70 4.68 8.65
CA LEU A 380 26.51 3.90 8.31
C LEU A 380 25.82 3.40 9.59
N ILE A 381 24.57 3.84 9.79
CA ILE A 381 23.69 3.36 10.86
C ILE A 381 22.43 2.74 10.28
N SER A 382 21.69 1.98 11.08
CA SER A 382 20.35 1.49 10.70
C SER A 382 19.33 1.82 11.78
N VAL A 383 18.11 2.12 11.35
CA VAL A 383 16.97 2.37 12.22
C VAL A 383 15.92 1.30 11.93
N GLY A 384 15.73 0.37 12.87
CA GLY A 384 14.86 -0.79 12.72
C GLY A 384 13.68 -0.81 13.71
N PRO A 385 13.05 -1.99 13.90
CA PRO A 385 11.86 -2.15 14.73
C PRO A 385 11.90 -1.53 16.13
N PRO A 386 13.03 -1.53 16.89
CA PRO A 386 13.05 -0.92 18.22
C PRO A 386 12.63 0.55 18.24
N PHE A 387 13.08 1.35 17.27
CA PHE A 387 12.72 2.77 17.18
C PHE A 387 11.23 2.95 16.89
N PHE A 388 10.71 2.26 15.86
CA PHE A 388 9.32 2.43 15.43
C PHE A 388 8.32 1.85 16.44
N ASN A 389 8.66 0.72 17.09
CA ASN A 389 7.82 0.14 18.14
C ASN A 389 7.74 1.04 19.37
N LEU A 390 8.81 1.78 19.71
CA LEU A 390 8.80 2.74 20.83
C LEU A 390 8.11 4.07 20.49
N THR A 391 8.04 4.44 19.22
CA THR A 391 7.55 5.77 18.79
C THR A 391 6.19 5.71 18.12
N VAL A 392 6.05 4.90 17.07
CA VAL A 392 4.83 4.80 16.24
C VAL A 392 3.75 3.98 16.94
N ALA A 393 4.09 2.87 17.58
CA ALA A 393 3.07 1.99 18.18
C ALA A 393 2.26 2.69 19.30
N PRO A 394 2.85 3.44 20.26
CA PRO A 394 2.08 4.19 21.25
C PRO A 394 1.21 5.29 20.64
N LEU A 395 1.70 5.93 19.58
CA LEU A 395 0.95 6.95 18.86
C LEU A 395 -0.29 6.35 18.15
N LEU A 396 -0.14 5.22 17.46
CA LEU A 396 -1.26 4.51 16.85
C LEU A 396 -2.23 3.98 17.91
N ALA A 397 -1.72 3.46 19.03
CA ALA A 397 -2.56 3.03 20.16
C ALA A 397 -3.43 4.18 20.68
N ALA A 398 -2.87 5.37 20.88
CA ALA A 398 -3.63 6.55 21.29
C ALA A 398 -4.73 6.93 20.27
N LEU A 399 -4.43 6.87 18.98
CA LEU A 399 -5.41 7.14 17.93
C LEU A 399 -6.52 6.09 17.90
N PHE A 400 -6.18 4.81 18.07
CA PHE A 400 -7.14 3.71 18.10
C PHE A 400 -8.05 3.77 19.32
N LEU A 401 -7.57 4.27 20.46
CA LEU A 401 -8.43 4.56 21.61
C LEU A 401 -9.49 5.64 21.30
N LEU A 402 -9.12 6.69 20.55
CA LEU A 402 -10.04 7.77 20.18
C LEU A 402 -11.02 7.38 19.05
N LEU A 403 -10.68 6.37 18.26
CA LEU A 403 -11.34 6.06 17.00
C LEU A 403 -12.85 5.75 17.15
N PRO A 404 -13.33 4.93 18.09
CA PRO A 404 -14.77 4.71 18.29
C PRO A 404 -15.55 5.93 18.80
N LEU A 405 -14.89 6.90 19.44
CA LEU A 405 -15.53 8.11 19.98
C LEU A 405 -15.99 9.06 18.86
N GLY A 406 -15.16 9.24 17.81
CA GLY A 406 -15.44 10.19 16.73
C GLY A 406 -16.83 10.00 16.07
N PRO A 407 -17.19 8.79 15.63
CA PRO A 407 -18.50 8.51 15.04
C PRO A 407 -19.68 8.67 16.02
N MET A 408 -19.46 8.67 17.33
CA MET A 408 -20.50 8.89 18.35
C MET A 408 -20.86 10.35 18.57
N LEU A 409 -19.92 11.27 18.33
CA LEU A 409 -20.14 12.71 18.49
C LEU A 409 -20.96 13.32 17.35
N THR A 410 -21.62 14.45 17.62
CA THR A 410 -22.36 15.25 16.64
C THR A 410 -21.47 16.30 15.96
N TRP A 411 -21.91 16.81 14.81
CA TRP A 411 -21.23 17.89 14.09
C TRP A 411 -21.44 19.23 14.81
N ARG A 412 -20.49 20.17 14.67
CA ARG A 412 -20.38 21.49 15.35
C ARG A 412 -20.23 21.45 16.87
N ILE A 413 -21.17 20.84 17.57
CA ILE A 413 -21.20 20.79 19.03
C ILE A 413 -21.48 19.35 19.41
N GLY A 414 -20.52 18.72 20.09
CA GLY A 414 -20.61 17.36 20.60
C GLY A 414 -20.82 17.33 22.11
N ASP A 415 -21.43 16.25 22.59
CA ASP A 415 -21.48 15.91 24.01
C ASP A 415 -20.78 14.56 24.21
N VAL A 416 -19.74 14.54 25.04
CA VAL A 416 -18.95 13.34 25.33
C VAL A 416 -19.70 12.36 26.22
N ARG A 417 -20.59 12.84 27.09
CA ARG A 417 -21.23 11.97 28.11
C ARG A 417 -22.11 10.90 27.45
N PRO A 418 -23.02 11.21 26.51
CA PRO A 418 -23.78 10.19 25.78
C PRO A 418 -22.90 9.26 24.94
N ALA A 419 -21.77 9.76 24.42
CA ALA A 419 -20.83 8.93 23.66
C ALA A 419 -20.19 7.87 24.57
N PHE A 420 -19.70 8.25 25.75
CA PHE A 420 -19.14 7.32 26.73
C PHE A 420 -20.17 6.32 27.25
N VAL A 421 -21.40 6.76 27.56
CA VAL A 421 -22.46 5.84 28.01
C VAL A 421 -22.76 4.78 26.96
N ARG A 422 -22.82 5.16 25.68
CA ARG A 422 -23.06 4.20 24.58
C ARG A 422 -21.90 3.24 24.37
N LEU A 423 -20.66 3.70 24.57
CA LEU A 423 -19.46 2.88 24.41
C LEU A 423 -19.07 2.10 25.67
N ALA A 424 -19.74 2.33 26.81
CA ALA A 424 -19.44 1.64 28.07
C ALA A 424 -19.41 0.10 27.94
N PRO A 425 -20.31 -0.57 27.18
CA PRO A 425 -20.22 -2.01 26.95
C PRO A 425 -18.94 -2.41 26.19
N ALA A 426 -18.51 -1.63 25.20
CA ALA A 426 -17.28 -1.87 24.47
C ALA A 426 -16.04 -1.65 25.36
N ALA A 427 -16.06 -0.63 26.21
CA ALA A 427 -14.99 -0.35 27.18
C ALA A 427 -14.88 -1.45 28.23
N ALA A 428 -16.01 -1.93 28.75
CA ALA A 428 -16.06 -3.04 29.71
C ALA A 428 -15.53 -4.33 29.09
N LEU A 429 -15.88 -4.63 27.84
CA LEU A 429 -15.35 -5.78 27.12
C LEU A 429 -13.84 -5.65 26.88
N ALA A 430 -13.36 -4.47 26.47
CA ALA A 430 -11.92 -4.22 26.29
C ALA A 430 -11.14 -4.35 27.61
N LEU A 431 -11.69 -3.86 28.73
CA LEU A 431 -11.10 -4.01 30.06
C LEU A 431 -11.09 -5.47 30.51
N LEU A 432 -12.18 -6.22 30.27
CA LEU A 432 -12.22 -7.64 30.53
C LEU A 432 -11.15 -8.38 29.71
N THR A 433 -11.02 -8.08 28.42
CA THR A 433 -9.96 -8.62 27.56
C THR A 433 -8.58 -8.30 28.12
N LEU A 434 -8.33 -7.08 28.58
CA LEU A 434 -7.06 -6.69 29.20
C LEU A 434 -6.76 -7.55 30.44
N ILE A 435 -7.72 -7.67 31.36
CA ILE A 435 -7.55 -8.44 32.61
C ILE A 435 -7.30 -9.92 32.31
N VAL A 436 -8.12 -10.51 31.43
CA VAL A 436 -7.98 -11.91 31.02
C VAL A 436 -6.65 -12.15 30.32
N ALA A 437 -6.26 -11.29 29.38
CA ALA A 437 -5.00 -11.42 28.67
C ALA A 437 -3.79 -11.28 29.62
N LEU A 438 -3.80 -10.35 30.57
CA LEU A 438 -2.75 -10.24 31.59
C LEU A 438 -2.65 -11.52 32.43
N ALA A 439 -3.79 -12.06 32.87
CA ALA A 439 -3.84 -13.26 33.69
C ALA A 439 -3.33 -14.52 32.95
N THR A 440 -3.65 -14.68 31.66
CA THR A 440 -3.30 -15.89 30.89
C THR A 440 -1.93 -15.83 30.24
N THR A 441 -1.34 -14.65 30.08
CA THR A 441 -0.06 -14.47 29.36
C THR A 441 1.15 -14.21 30.26
N GLY A 442 0.99 -14.38 31.58
CA GLY A 442 2.06 -14.11 32.54
C GLY A 442 2.36 -12.62 32.68
N TRP A 443 1.33 -11.77 32.68
CA TRP A 443 1.42 -10.32 32.89
C TRP A 443 2.20 -9.54 31.82
N ARG A 444 2.20 -10.03 30.57
CA ARG A 444 2.81 -9.33 29.43
C ARG A 444 1.94 -8.14 29.01
N ALA A 445 2.23 -6.97 29.57
CA ALA A 445 1.39 -5.77 29.46
C ALA A 445 1.20 -5.27 28.03
N VAL A 446 2.27 -5.17 27.23
CA VAL A 446 2.18 -4.58 25.88
C VAL A 446 1.24 -5.37 24.96
N PRO A 447 1.38 -6.71 24.82
CA PRO A 447 0.41 -7.48 24.04
C PRO A 447 -1.02 -7.44 24.59
N ALA A 448 -1.18 -7.47 25.92
CA ALA A 448 -2.50 -7.42 26.54
C ALA A 448 -3.24 -6.09 26.27
N ILE A 449 -2.51 -4.97 26.31
CA ILE A 449 -3.04 -3.64 25.95
C ILE A 449 -3.43 -3.60 24.47
N GLY A 450 -2.58 -4.11 23.58
CA GLY A 450 -2.88 -4.15 22.15
C GLY A 450 -4.09 -5.00 21.81
N LEU A 451 -4.26 -6.16 22.46
CA LEU A 451 -5.46 -6.99 22.35
C LEU A 451 -6.73 -6.25 22.82
N ALA A 452 -6.66 -5.57 23.96
CA ALA A 452 -7.75 -4.77 24.48
C ALA A 452 -8.15 -3.62 23.52
N ILE A 453 -7.16 -2.96 22.90
CA ILE A 453 -7.39 -1.94 21.87
C ILE A 453 -8.06 -2.55 20.63
N GLY A 454 -7.59 -3.71 20.17
CA GLY A 454 -8.20 -4.42 19.04
C GLY A 454 -9.68 -4.76 19.30
N VAL A 455 -10.00 -5.26 20.50
CA VAL A 455 -11.38 -5.54 20.92
C VAL A 455 -12.19 -4.25 21.07
N TRP A 456 -11.61 -3.18 21.61
CA TRP A 456 -12.24 -1.86 21.69
C TRP A 456 -12.67 -1.33 20.32
N LEU A 457 -11.82 -1.48 19.30
CA LEU A 457 -12.13 -1.09 17.92
C LEU A 457 -13.27 -1.92 17.33
N MET A 458 -13.20 -3.25 17.47
CA MET A 458 -14.24 -4.14 16.97
C MET A 458 -15.59 -3.88 17.65
N ALA A 459 -15.61 -3.86 18.98
CA ALA A 459 -16.81 -3.63 19.77
C ALA A 459 -17.36 -2.22 19.53
N GLY A 460 -16.50 -1.20 19.42
CA GLY A 460 -16.89 0.16 19.09
C GLY A 460 -17.54 0.28 17.72
N GLY A 461 -17.03 -0.43 16.71
CA GLY A 461 -17.64 -0.54 15.38
C GLY A 461 -19.03 -1.19 15.43
N LEU A 462 -19.18 -2.27 16.20
CA LEU A 462 -20.46 -2.95 16.40
C LEU A 462 -21.47 -2.08 17.16
N VAL A 463 -21.04 -1.39 18.22
CA VAL A 463 -21.87 -0.41 18.94
C VAL A 463 -22.32 0.69 17.99
N TYR A 464 -21.43 1.22 17.14
CA TYR A 464 -21.82 2.19 16.12
C TYR A 464 -22.91 1.65 15.21
N LEU A 465 -22.74 0.44 14.67
CA LEU A 465 -23.75 -0.18 13.81
C LEU A 465 -25.09 -0.33 14.56
N TRP A 466 -25.05 -0.79 15.79
CA TRP A 466 -26.23 -0.96 16.64
C TRP A 466 -26.98 0.35 16.89
N THR A 467 -26.27 1.46 17.16
CA THR A 467 -26.91 2.78 17.30
C THR A 467 -27.60 3.27 16.03
N ARG A 468 -27.25 2.74 14.85
CA ARG A 468 -27.95 3.03 13.59
C ARG A 468 -29.21 2.19 13.45
N VAL A 469 -29.16 0.93 13.84
CA VAL A 469 -30.29 -0.01 13.82
C VAL A 469 -31.38 0.39 14.81
N GLN A 470 -31.02 0.99 15.94
CA GLN A 470 -31.97 1.47 16.94
C GLN A 470 -32.79 2.71 16.49
N ARG A 471 -32.45 3.35 15.37
CA ARG A 471 -33.20 4.51 14.87
C ARG A 471 -34.44 4.05 14.10
N GLY A 472 -35.62 4.49 14.52
CA GLY A 472 -36.90 4.22 13.88
C GLY A 472 -37.53 2.88 14.28
N ASP A 473 -38.78 2.69 13.89
CA ASP A 473 -39.62 1.57 14.28
C ASP A 473 -39.35 0.29 13.47
N GLY A 474 -39.71 -0.87 14.02
CA GLY A 474 -39.60 -2.18 13.36
C GLY A 474 -38.47 -3.09 13.88
N PRO A 475 -38.40 -4.34 13.40
CA PRO A 475 -37.49 -5.35 13.90
C PRO A 475 -36.02 -5.07 13.48
N PRO A 476 -35.03 -5.33 14.35
CA PRO A 476 -33.61 -5.05 14.06
C PRO A 476 -33.06 -5.68 12.78
N MET A 477 -33.44 -6.92 12.47
CA MET A 477 -32.93 -7.64 11.29
C MET A 477 -33.38 -7.01 9.97
N ALA A 478 -34.64 -6.56 9.88
CA ALA A 478 -35.12 -5.85 8.69
C ALA A 478 -34.38 -4.51 8.52
N LYS A 479 -34.10 -3.82 9.63
CA LYS A 479 -33.36 -2.55 9.61
C LYS A 479 -31.91 -2.71 9.16
N LEU A 480 -31.23 -3.77 9.57
CA LEU A 480 -29.87 -4.10 9.12
C LEU A 480 -29.78 -4.24 7.59
N ALA A 481 -30.75 -4.92 6.98
CA ALA A 481 -30.78 -5.17 5.54
C ALA A 481 -30.93 -3.90 4.70
N VAL A 482 -31.56 -2.85 5.23
CA VAL A 482 -31.81 -1.58 4.53
C VAL A 482 -30.83 -0.46 4.89
N LEU A 483 -29.83 -0.73 5.73
CA LEU A 483 -28.84 0.29 6.10
C LEU A 483 -28.06 0.79 4.86
N PRO A 484 -27.79 2.11 4.77
CA PRO A 484 -27.01 2.64 3.66
C PRO A 484 -25.62 2.01 3.59
N LEU A 485 -25.15 1.71 2.38
CA LEU A 485 -23.83 1.11 2.15
C LEU A 485 -22.68 1.88 2.81
N ALA A 486 -22.81 3.20 2.96
CA ALA A 486 -21.83 4.04 3.66
C ALA A 486 -21.69 3.70 5.16
N VAL A 487 -22.74 3.16 5.80
CA VAL A 487 -22.70 2.69 7.20
C VAL A 487 -21.89 1.40 7.29
N TRP A 488 -22.16 0.44 6.39
CA TRP A 488 -21.40 -0.81 6.28
C TRP A 488 -19.94 -0.56 5.94
N SER A 489 -19.67 0.27 4.94
CA SER A 489 -18.31 0.67 4.54
C SER A 489 -17.48 1.18 5.73
N MET A 490 -18.01 2.13 6.50
CA MET A 490 -17.31 2.67 7.67
C MET A 490 -17.12 1.58 8.74
N THR A 491 -18.17 0.81 9.03
CA THR A 491 -18.14 -0.22 10.08
C THR A 491 -17.12 -1.31 9.76
N ILE A 492 -17.15 -1.87 8.55
CA ILE A 492 -16.26 -2.96 8.13
C ILE A 492 -14.81 -2.49 8.13
N ALA A 493 -14.53 -1.27 7.66
CA ALA A 493 -13.17 -0.75 7.64
C ALA A 493 -12.56 -0.64 9.05
N HIS A 494 -13.31 -0.09 10.00
CA HIS A 494 -12.80 0.14 11.35
C HIS A 494 -12.80 -1.14 12.21
N ILE A 495 -13.74 -2.07 12.01
CA ILE A 495 -13.64 -3.42 12.59
C ILE A 495 -12.41 -4.13 12.02
N GLY A 496 -12.14 -3.99 10.72
CA GLY A 496 -10.94 -4.53 10.07
C GLY A 496 -9.65 -4.04 10.71
N ALA A 497 -9.58 -2.75 11.09
CA ALA A 497 -8.44 -2.23 11.86
C ALA A 497 -8.29 -2.90 13.23
N GLY A 498 -9.40 -3.23 13.90
CA GLY A 498 -9.38 -3.99 15.16
C GLY A 498 -8.89 -5.43 14.97
N VAL A 499 -9.38 -6.13 13.94
CA VAL A 499 -8.94 -7.48 13.58
C VAL A 499 -7.45 -7.49 13.25
N LEU A 500 -6.97 -6.54 12.43
CA LEU A 500 -5.56 -6.39 12.11
C LEU A 500 -4.72 -6.15 13.37
N THR A 501 -5.17 -5.28 14.28
CA THR A 501 -4.49 -4.99 15.54
C THR A 501 -4.34 -6.24 16.40
N ILE A 502 -5.39 -7.05 16.52
CA ILE A 502 -5.34 -8.32 17.25
C ILE A 502 -4.31 -9.25 16.61
N GLY A 503 -4.36 -9.44 15.30
CA GLY A 503 -3.40 -10.29 14.58
C GLY A 503 -1.95 -9.83 14.77
N ALA A 504 -1.68 -8.55 14.53
CA ALA A 504 -0.34 -7.97 14.61
C ALA A 504 0.25 -8.06 16.02
N VAL A 505 -0.54 -7.72 17.04
CA VAL A 505 -0.09 -7.78 18.44
C VAL A 505 0.09 -9.22 18.91
N THR A 506 -0.79 -10.14 18.49
CA THR A 506 -0.70 -11.54 18.89
C THR A 506 0.50 -12.20 18.25
N GLU A 507 0.67 -12.05 16.93
CA GLU A 507 1.82 -12.61 16.22
C GLU A 507 3.12 -12.06 16.80
N THR A 508 3.27 -10.75 16.89
CA THR A 508 4.56 -10.15 17.31
C THR A 508 4.82 -10.35 18.80
N GLY A 509 3.77 -10.41 19.61
CA GLY A 509 3.87 -10.62 21.06
C GLY A 509 4.09 -12.08 21.46
N PHE A 510 3.47 -13.03 20.77
CA PHE A 510 3.38 -14.44 21.20
C PHE A 510 3.97 -15.44 20.21
N ARG A 511 4.60 -14.99 19.12
CA ARG A 511 5.36 -15.87 18.24
C ARG A 511 6.42 -16.63 19.02
N SER A 512 6.53 -17.93 18.74
CA SER A 512 7.63 -18.77 19.21
C SER A 512 8.49 -19.20 18.03
N GLU A 513 9.78 -19.32 18.24
CA GLU A 513 10.74 -19.77 17.24
C GLU A 513 11.67 -20.83 17.82
N GLN A 514 12.10 -21.79 16.99
CA GLN A 514 13.09 -22.79 17.35
C GLN A 514 13.92 -23.18 16.12
N ALA A 515 15.25 -23.12 16.25
CA ALA A 515 16.17 -23.65 15.25
C ALA A 515 16.69 -25.01 15.71
N VAL A 516 16.60 -26.02 14.83
CA VAL A 516 17.04 -27.38 15.12
C VAL A 516 17.78 -27.98 13.94
N ALA A 517 18.65 -28.95 14.23
CA ALA A 517 19.25 -29.82 13.22
C ALA A 517 18.48 -31.14 13.19
N LEU A 518 17.91 -31.52 12.05
CA LEU A 518 17.14 -32.76 11.88
C LEU A 518 17.70 -33.59 10.73
N ALA A 519 17.99 -34.87 10.99
CA ALA A 519 18.20 -35.87 9.95
C ALA A 519 16.86 -36.53 9.56
N PRO A 520 16.71 -37.07 8.33
CA PRO A 520 15.54 -37.85 7.95
C PRO A 520 15.21 -38.95 8.99
N GLY A 521 13.93 -39.06 9.37
CA GLY A 521 13.43 -39.91 10.45
C GLY A 521 13.44 -39.29 11.85
N GLN A 522 14.18 -38.20 12.06
CA GLN A 522 14.20 -37.49 13.35
C GLN A 522 13.05 -36.48 13.45
N GLY A 523 12.61 -36.20 14.67
CA GLY A 523 11.59 -35.20 14.92
C GLY A 523 11.80 -34.45 16.23
N VAL A 524 11.15 -33.29 16.32
CA VAL A 524 11.19 -32.37 17.46
C VAL A 524 9.77 -32.05 17.93
N GLN A 525 9.61 -31.80 19.22
CA GLN A 525 8.37 -31.24 19.77
C GLN A 525 8.44 -29.71 19.74
N PHE A 526 7.48 -29.07 19.08
CA PHE A 526 7.41 -27.62 18.96
C PHE A 526 5.95 -27.14 18.92
N ALA A 527 5.61 -26.10 19.68
CA ALA A 527 4.25 -25.54 19.76
C ALA A 527 3.14 -26.61 19.95
N GLY A 528 3.40 -27.62 20.79
CA GLY A 528 2.45 -28.71 21.09
C GLY A 528 2.29 -29.76 19.97
N ARG A 529 3.18 -29.75 18.96
CA ARG A 529 3.11 -30.62 17.77
C ARG A 529 4.44 -31.38 17.64
N ARG A 530 4.37 -32.64 17.21
CA ARG A 530 5.58 -33.40 16.84
C ARG A 530 5.86 -33.23 15.36
N ILE A 531 6.99 -32.63 15.03
CA ILE A 531 7.41 -32.36 13.65
C ILE A 531 8.53 -33.32 13.32
N THR A 532 8.31 -34.20 12.34
CA THR A 532 9.29 -35.21 11.91
C THR A 532 9.73 -34.91 10.48
N LEU A 533 11.04 -34.80 10.26
CA LEU A 533 11.60 -34.73 8.91
C LEU A 533 11.53 -36.13 8.29
N LEU A 534 10.78 -36.29 7.20
CA LEU A 534 10.61 -37.58 6.55
C LEU A 534 11.76 -37.86 5.57
N GLU A 535 11.99 -36.93 4.66
CA GLU A 535 12.95 -37.05 3.58
C GLU A 535 13.39 -35.67 3.11
N VAL A 536 14.58 -35.61 2.51
CA VAL A 536 15.09 -34.46 1.76
C VAL A 536 15.59 -34.97 0.42
N GLY A 537 15.16 -34.34 -0.68
CA GLY A 537 15.55 -34.75 -2.03
C GLY A 537 15.58 -33.58 -3.00
N GLU A 538 16.31 -33.77 -4.09
CA GLU A 538 16.33 -32.84 -5.23
C GLU A 538 15.07 -33.03 -6.07
N ARG A 539 14.51 -31.92 -6.58
CA ARG A 539 13.42 -31.90 -7.55
C ARG A 539 13.66 -30.84 -8.60
N ASP A 540 13.43 -31.17 -9.86
CA ASP A 540 13.39 -30.19 -10.93
C ASP A 540 12.06 -29.44 -10.93
N GLY A 541 12.15 -28.11 -10.92
CA GLY A 541 11.05 -27.18 -11.14
C GLY A 541 10.96 -26.77 -12.61
N ALA A 542 10.13 -25.74 -12.89
CA ALA A 542 9.94 -25.26 -14.26
C ALA A 542 11.21 -24.65 -14.88
N ASN A 543 11.98 -23.93 -14.07
CA ASN A 543 13.21 -23.23 -14.47
C ASN A 543 14.24 -23.14 -13.32
N TYR A 544 14.11 -24.02 -12.33
CA TYR A 544 14.96 -24.10 -11.14
C TYR A 544 15.14 -25.55 -10.71
N THR A 545 16.15 -25.83 -9.91
CA THR A 545 16.27 -27.09 -9.17
C THR A 545 16.03 -26.79 -7.69
N ALA A 546 15.25 -27.61 -7.01
CA ALA A 546 14.84 -27.42 -5.62
C ALA A 546 15.33 -28.56 -4.74
N THR A 547 15.98 -28.23 -3.64
CA THR A 547 16.11 -29.15 -2.52
C THR A 547 14.83 -29.07 -1.70
N ARG A 548 14.01 -30.14 -1.73
CA ARG A 548 12.72 -30.22 -1.04
C ARG A 548 12.82 -31.11 0.19
N ALA A 549 12.40 -30.58 1.34
CA ALA A 549 12.24 -31.33 2.57
C ALA A 549 10.76 -31.57 2.86
N SER A 550 10.39 -32.84 3.10
CA SER A 550 9.03 -33.25 3.47
C SER A 550 8.95 -33.50 4.97
N PHE A 551 7.99 -32.86 5.64
CA PHE A 551 7.76 -32.99 7.08
C PHE A 551 6.40 -33.65 7.34
N ARG A 552 6.32 -34.49 8.38
CA ARG A 552 5.07 -34.91 9.00
C ARG A 552 4.87 -34.13 10.28
N VAL A 553 3.71 -33.50 10.43
CA VAL A 553 3.32 -32.78 11.63
C VAL A 553 2.17 -33.54 12.27
N ASP A 554 2.46 -34.16 13.41
CA ASP A 554 1.50 -34.92 14.19
C ASP A 554 0.83 -33.97 15.22
N HIS A 555 -0.48 -33.79 15.07
CA HIS A 555 -1.38 -33.04 15.95
C HIS A 555 -2.24 -33.99 16.80
N SER A 556 -2.93 -33.45 17.80
CA SER A 556 -3.88 -34.21 18.63
C SER A 556 -5.01 -34.86 17.83
N THR A 557 -5.38 -34.30 16.67
CA THR A 557 -6.51 -34.76 15.83
C THR A 557 -6.09 -35.47 14.55
N GLY A 558 -4.79 -35.68 14.30
CA GLY A 558 -4.29 -36.35 13.11
C GLY A 558 -2.90 -35.89 12.66
N ALA A 559 -2.43 -36.40 11.53
CA ALA A 559 -1.13 -36.06 10.96
C ALA A 559 -1.30 -35.35 9.61
N GLN A 560 -0.53 -34.29 9.38
CA GLN A 560 -0.48 -33.57 8.12
C GLN A 560 0.93 -33.59 7.54
N ARG A 561 1.05 -33.47 6.22
CA ARG A 561 2.34 -33.32 5.53
C ARG A 561 2.49 -31.88 5.05
N VAL A 562 3.70 -31.36 5.20
CA VAL A 562 4.08 -30.04 4.70
C VAL A 562 5.48 -30.15 4.10
N SER A 563 5.76 -29.37 3.07
CA SER A 563 7.10 -29.32 2.49
C SER A 563 7.65 -27.91 2.48
N ALA A 564 8.96 -27.80 2.71
CA ALA A 564 9.72 -26.57 2.50
C ALA A 564 10.77 -26.84 1.41
N GLU A 565 11.09 -25.83 0.61
CA GLU A 565 12.04 -25.93 -0.48
C GLU A 565 13.12 -24.87 -0.37
N ARG A 566 14.30 -25.21 -0.88
CA ARG A 566 15.35 -24.25 -1.20
C ARG A 566 15.60 -24.34 -2.70
N ARG A 567 15.30 -23.28 -3.44
CA ARG A 567 15.33 -23.28 -4.91
C ARG A 567 16.60 -22.61 -5.42
N ILE A 568 17.25 -23.22 -6.40
CA ILE A 568 18.43 -22.71 -7.08
C ILE A 568 18.05 -22.46 -8.53
N TYR A 569 18.27 -21.23 -8.98
CA TYR A 569 18.01 -20.81 -10.35
C TYR A 569 19.35 -20.73 -11.11
N PRO A 570 19.46 -21.26 -12.34
CA PRO A 570 20.72 -21.30 -13.07
C PRO A 570 21.39 -19.93 -13.26
N THR A 571 20.60 -18.86 -13.35
CA THR A 571 21.09 -17.49 -13.60
C THR A 571 21.22 -16.64 -12.34
N ALA A 572 21.00 -17.21 -11.14
CA ALA A 572 21.00 -16.45 -9.90
C ALA A 572 22.17 -16.84 -8.98
N PRO A 573 22.76 -15.87 -8.26
CA PRO A 573 23.93 -16.12 -7.41
C PRO A 573 23.58 -16.79 -6.07
N ALA A 574 22.33 -16.70 -5.62
CA ALA A 574 21.88 -17.20 -4.33
C ALA A 574 20.57 -17.99 -4.46
N PRO A 575 20.36 -19.02 -3.62
CA PRO A 575 19.10 -19.75 -3.59
C PRO A 575 17.97 -18.91 -2.97
N THR A 576 16.73 -19.20 -3.35
CA THR A 576 15.52 -18.69 -2.67
C THR A 576 14.95 -19.73 -1.71
N THR A 577 14.12 -19.28 -0.78
CA THR A 577 13.46 -20.13 0.21
C THR A 577 11.98 -20.17 -0.07
N GLU A 578 11.38 -21.34 0.03
CA GLU A 578 9.93 -21.52 -0.03
C GLU A 578 9.53 -22.28 1.22
N VAL A 579 8.77 -21.63 2.07
CA VAL A 579 8.51 -22.16 3.40
C VAL A 579 7.31 -23.09 3.41
N GLY A 580 7.37 -24.08 4.28
CA GLY A 580 6.24 -24.94 4.59
C GLY A 580 5.31 -24.24 5.57
N ILE A 581 4.06 -24.00 5.17
CA ILE A 581 3.03 -23.41 6.04
C ILE A 581 1.89 -24.39 6.25
N LEU A 582 1.55 -24.66 7.51
CA LEU A 582 0.30 -25.30 7.91
C LEU A 582 -0.53 -24.29 8.71
N SER A 583 -1.58 -23.79 8.08
CA SER A 583 -2.51 -22.86 8.70
C SER A 583 -3.53 -23.59 9.58
N GLY A 584 -3.61 -23.18 10.84
CA GLY A 584 -4.61 -23.60 11.81
C GLY A 584 -5.46 -22.42 12.31
N LEU A 585 -6.47 -22.72 13.11
CA LEU A 585 -7.29 -21.70 13.77
C LEU A 585 -6.50 -20.91 14.83
N ASP A 586 -5.50 -21.53 15.43
CA ASP A 586 -4.61 -20.94 16.43
C ASP A 586 -3.45 -20.13 15.83
N GLY A 587 -3.14 -20.35 14.54
CA GLY A 587 -2.05 -19.69 13.84
C GLY A 587 -1.40 -20.58 12.80
N ASP A 588 -0.33 -20.08 12.19
CA ASP A 588 0.46 -20.84 11.23
C ASP A 588 1.62 -21.56 11.93
N LEU A 589 1.83 -22.84 11.60
CA LEU A 589 3.14 -23.48 11.76
C LEU A 589 3.94 -23.24 10.49
N TYR A 590 5.10 -22.64 10.66
CA TYR A 590 5.98 -22.21 9.60
C TYR A 590 7.30 -22.96 9.70
N ILE A 591 7.75 -23.53 8.59
CA ILE A 591 8.97 -24.34 8.52
C ILE A 591 9.84 -23.82 7.37
N ALA A 592 11.03 -23.32 7.70
CA ALA A 592 12.03 -22.93 6.72
C ALA A 592 13.20 -23.93 6.72
N LEU A 593 13.58 -24.38 5.52
CA LEU A 593 14.72 -25.26 5.31
C LEU A 593 15.99 -24.44 5.08
N GLY A 594 17.00 -24.66 5.92
CA GLY A 594 18.31 -24.06 5.79
C GLY A 594 19.30 -24.93 5.00
N GLU A 595 20.57 -24.78 5.37
CA GLU A 595 21.66 -25.56 4.78
C GLU A 595 21.85 -26.92 5.47
N PRO A 596 22.47 -27.89 4.77
CA PRO A 596 22.91 -29.12 5.42
C PRO A 596 23.97 -28.81 6.49
N VAL A 597 23.86 -29.43 7.65
CA VAL A 597 24.78 -29.22 8.77
C VAL A 597 26.10 -29.93 8.49
N ARG A 598 27.21 -29.18 8.45
CA ARG A 598 28.56 -29.74 8.27
C ARG A 598 28.87 -30.75 9.37
N ASN A 599 29.34 -31.94 8.99
CA ASN A 599 29.62 -33.07 9.89
C ASN A 599 28.40 -33.55 10.72
N GLY A 600 27.17 -33.18 10.33
CA GLY A 600 25.95 -33.49 11.06
C GLY A 600 25.26 -34.81 10.69
N GLY A 601 25.96 -35.76 10.05
CA GLY A 601 25.39 -37.07 9.72
C GLY A 601 24.17 -37.04 8.78
N GLY A 602 24.10 -36.07 7.86
CA GLY A 602 22.96 -35.88 6.96
C GLY A 602 21.83 -35.01 7.56
N ALA A 603 22.06 -34.37 8.71
CA ALA A 603 21.13 -33.41 9.30
C ALA A 603 21.06 -32.09 8.52
N TRP A 604 19.89 -31.47 8.54
CA TRP A 604 19.59 -30.18 7.93
C TRP A 604 19.21 -29.17 8.99
N ALA A 605 19.65 -27.92 8.82
CA ALA A 605 19.18 -26.82 9.64
C ALA A 605 17.71 -26.54 9.29
N VAL A 606 16.83 -26.61 10.28
CA VAL A 606 15.40 -26.35 10.14
C VAL A 606 15.01 -25.27 11.13
N ARG A 607 14.36 -24.22 10.65
CA ARG A 607 13.80 -23.16 11.49
C ARG A 607 12.29 -23.32 11.55
N LEU A 608 11.78 -23.37 12.76
CA LEU A 608 10.36 -23.53 13.06
C LEU A 608 9.84 -22.25 13.70
N TYR A 609 8.69 -21.77 13.23
CA TYR A 609 7.97 -20.67 13.83
C TYR A 609 6.52 -21.06 14.04
N HIS A 610 5.92 -20.58 15.13
CA HIS A 610 4.49 -20.60 15.32
C HIS A 610 3.99 -19.17 15.40
N ASN A 611 3.18 -18.78 14.43
CA ASN A 611 2.70 -17.40 14.24
C ASN A 611 1.22 -17.33 14.62
N PRO A 612 0.90 -17.06 15.90
CA PRO A 612 -0.47 -17.12 16.39
C PRO A 612 -1.33 -16.01 15.79
N LEU A 613 -2.53 -16.37 15.33
CA LEU A 613 -3.51 -15.45 14.71
C LEU A 613 -2.98 -14.60 13.55
N VAL A 614 -1.89 -14.99 12.87
CA VAL A 614 -1.30 -14.22 11.77
C VAL A 614 -2.31 -13.93 10.63
N HIS A 615 -3.25 -14.85 10.39
CA HIS A 615 -4.31 -14.68 9.40
C HIS A 615 -5.25 -13.49 9.70
N PHE A 616 -5.35 -13.03 10.96
CA PHE A 616 -6.12 -11.83 11.32
C PHE A 616 -5.50 -10.55 10.74
N ILE A 617 -4.17 -10.51 10.54
CA ILE A 617 -3.49 -9.36 9.93
C ILE A 617 -4.03 -9.15 8.51
N PHE A 618 -3.99 -10.20 7.70
CA PHE A 618 -4.43 -10.16 6.30
C PHE A 618 -5.96 -10.04 6.18
N ALA A 619 -6.72 -10.73 7.04
CA ALA A 619 -8.17 -10.60 7.09
C ALA A 619 -8.60 -9.17 7.44
N GLY A 620 -7.95 -8.55 8.44
CA GLY A 620 -8.21 -7.17 8.84
C GLY A 620 -7.90 -6.17 7.73
N ALA A 621 -6.76 -6.33 7.04
CA ALA A 621 -6.42 -5.50 5.88
C ALA A 621 -7.42 -5.67 4.72
N LEU A 622 -7.88 -6.90 4.45
CA LEU A 622 -8.91 -7.17 3.43
C LEU A 622 -10.26 -6.53 3.81
N MET A 623 -10.65 -6.57 5.08
CA MET A 623 -11.85 -5.88 5.59
C MET A 623 -11.72 -4.36 5.40
N MET A 624 -10.55 -3.78 5.71
CA MET A 624 -10.28 -2.35 5.46
C MET A 624 -10.44 -1.98 3.99
N ALA A 625 -9.84 -2.76 3.09
CA ALA A 625 -9.96 -2.59 1.65
C ALA A 625 -11.42 -2.74 1.17
N LEU A 626 -12.15 -3.76 1.67
CA LEU A 626 -13.56 -3.96 1.37
C LEU A 626 -14.40 -2.76 1.81
N GLY A 627 -14.15 -2.22 3.01
CA GLY A 627 -14.79 -1.01 3.49
C GLY A 627 -14.54 0.19 2.55
N GLY A 628 -13.31 0.34 2.05
CA GLY A 628 -12.94 1.33 1.02
C GLY A 628 -13.70 1.13 -0.30
N ALA A 629 -13.74 -0.10 -0.83
CA ALA A 629 -14.45 -0.45 -2.05
C ALA A 629 -15.97 -0.21 -1.93
N LEU A 630 -16.59 -0.59 -0.82
CA LEU A 630 -18.01 -0.30 -0.56
C LEU A 630 -18.29 1.21 -0.50
N SER A 631 -17.34 2.02 0.00
CA SER A 631 -17.43 3.48 -0.02
C SER A 631 -17.46 4.02 -1.45
N LEU A 632 -16.59 3.50 -2.33
CA LEU A 632 -16.56 3.87 -3.75
C LEU A 632 -17.88 3.54 -4.45
N VAL A 633 -18.42 2.33 -4.22
CA VAL A 633 -19.73 1.92 -4.75
C VAL A 633 -20.84 2.84 -4.22
N ALA A 634 -20.81 3.18 -2.93
CA ALA A 634 -21.79 4.09 -2.33
C ALA A 634 -21.74 5.50 -2.96
N LEU A 635 -20.54 6.01 -3.24
CA LEU A 635 -20.34 7.30 -3.93
C LEU A 635 -20.83 7.25 -5.39
N ALA A 636 -20.54 6.16 -6.11
CA ALA A 636 -21.01 5.98 -7.48
C ALA A 636 -22.54 5.93 -7.57
N ARG A 637 -23.21 5.20 -6.66
CA ARG A 637 -24.69 5.14 -6.58
C ARG A 637 -25.31 6.50 -6.31
N ARG A 638 -24.73 7.30 -5.40
CA ARG A 638 -25.19 8.67 -5.11
C ARG A 638 -25.08 9.60 -6.32
N ARG A 639 -24.06 9.42 -7.15
CA ARG A 639 -23.91 10.21 -8.39
C ARG A 639 -25.01 9.86 -9.40
N ARG A 640 -25.33 8.57 -9.56
CA ARG A 640 -26.39 8.11 -10.48
C ARG A 640 -27.79 8.50 -10.06
N GLY A 641 -28.09 8.52 -8.76
CA GLY A 641 -29.42 8.96 -8.26
C GLY A 641 -29.60 10.48 -8.19
N ALA A 642 -28.58 11.27 -8.53
CA ALA A 642 -28.62 12.74 -8.53
C ALA A 642 -28.43 13.34 -9.93
N ALA A 643 -28.28 12.48 -10.94
CA ALA A 643 -28.34 12.77 -12.37
C ALA A 643 -29.70 12.27 -12.87
#